data_AF-A0A812HXM5-F1
#
_entry.id   AF-A0A812HXM5-F1
#
_cell.length_a   1.000
_cell.length_b   1.000
_cell.length_c   1.000
_cell.angle_alpha   90.00
_cell.angle_beta   90.00
_cell.angle_gamma   90.00
#
_symmetry.space_group_name_H-M   'P 1'
#
loop_
_entity.id
_entity.type
_entity.pdbx_description
1 polymer ?
#
loop_
_entity_poly.entity_id
_entity_poly.type
_entity_poly.pdbx_seq_one_letter_code
_entity_poly.pdbx_strand_id
1 'polypeptide(L)'
;MERPAKLQKLDNLRRKVPHVSKSALSAILAEVAEEGVPELRQAHHMREATRQVLEQSSLYGPLLDRCCFVSKKGLQQPGALMVNVASLVAAAFGQGGSFTQLVKTTYARVPCSMERPWQFVLYTDEVSPGNVLANRQSRKIWVAYCSFVEFGVHLTQEPAWLVAGVFRSDFVQGLSAGIGQVVRVMLERIFCEKISPQTGLVVKDPEGEPLRLFFRMGMFLQDGAAQKFVFGIKGDAGSRFCMLCKNACAFNSSRDIHGEEDDEVFSGVCDLLRRSDLALCSDAEVFESVDRLKKRADEGCSKQDMARWQQATGFNLEPHGLLLAPKLRSVLRPVSQYCHDWMHATCANGTLTLVLFLVLQTMQQAKVPAWQMLLFRSDYVGQWTLPRATSMPHLSELFQKKKMEGSIAAKKFKCTASEALALYPIVRRWLRTGPMQRGQCMPACEAFLLMAEVVDMLHGAQRTQPISRVQLLHAVEQALVGCVQAGWEHNMIKKFHWLLHMPDTLERFGQLPACWTLERKHRMVSRYASTVRNTQKYEQSLLEETLAHDLAVLRAPGLFAQHCDLLEEHDCSKKLLEHLAAEGLACEGATCSGRARLASGQVACLRDVVLSTTGAAGQVHAFCRLGGQAFCLLELYELKEHQAQLESAHWTPLGQGLLQPLSEIRCCLTYARRNAIVTALLPRS
;
A
#
# COMPACT_ATOMS: atom_id res chain seq x y z
N MET A 1 -5.12 34.63 -38.04
CA MET A 1 -4.39 33.37 -38.37
C MET A 1 -5.39 32.24 -38.54
N GLU A 2 -5.50 31.68 -39.74
CA GLU A 2 -6.36 30.52 -40.01
C GLU A 2 -5.96 29.30 -39.17
N ARG A 3 -6.93 28.46 -38.80
CA ARG A 3 -6.72 27.25 -37.97
C ARG A 3 -5.59 26.33 -38.48
N PRO A 4 -5.44 26.09 -39.81
CA PRO A 4 -4.35 25.26 -40.32
C PRO A 4 -2.95 25.79 -39.96
N ALA A 5 -2.72 27.10 -40.08
CA ALA A 5 -1.44 27.72 -39.74
C ALA A 5 -1.10 27.58 -38.23
N LYS A 6 -2.12 27.71 -37.36
CA LYS A 6 -1.95 27.49 -35.90
C LYS A 6 -1.59 26.04 -35.58
N LEU A 7 -2.24 25.07 -36.22
CA LEU A 7 -1.96 23.65 -36.05
C LEU A 7 -0.54 23.29 -36.55
N GLN A 8 -0.12 23.85 -37.68
CA GLN A 8 1.23 23.65 -38.21
C GLN A 8 2.30 24.21 -37.26
N LYS A 9 2.08 25.40 -36.67
CA LYS A 9 2.99 25.97 -35.67
C LYS A 9 3.12 25.07 -34.44
N LEU A 10 2.01 24.51 -33.95
CA LEU A 10 2.00 23.58 -32.82
C LEU A 10 2.74 22.28 -33.14
N ASP A 11 2.54 21.69 -34.32
CA ASP A 11 3.28 20.47 -34.71
C ASP A 11 4.79 20.75 -34.86
N ASN A 12 5.16 21.87 -35.49
CA ASN A 12 6.56 22.29 -35.61
C ASN A 12 7.24 22.44 -34.24
N LEU A 13 6.57 23.06 -33.25
CA LEU A 13 7.09 23.14 -31.89
C LEU A 13 7.36 21.76 -31.31
N ARG A 14 6.39 20.84 -31.42
CA ARG A 14 6.49 19.46 -30.91
C ARG A 14 7.64 18.66 -31.54
N ARG A 15 7.99 18.94 -32.79
CA ARG A 15 9.10 18.26 -33.49
C ARG A 15 10.47 18.86 -33.19
N LYS A 16 10.54 20.14 -32.78
CA LYS A 16 11.79 20.85 -32.52
C LYS A 16 12.35 20.66 -31.11
N VAL A 17 11.51 20.29 -30.15
CA VAL A 17 11.92 20.09 -28.75
C VAL A 17 12.05 18.60 -28.40
N PRO A 18 12.80 18.24 -27.34
CA PRO A 18 12.81 16.88 -26.83
C PRO A 18 11.40 16.34 -26.58
N HIS A 19 11.23 15.03 -26.72
CA HIS A 19 9.92 14.42 -26.57
C HIS A 19 9.31 14.73 -25.20
N VAL A 20 8.11 15.30 -25.23
CA VAL A 20 7.23 15.57 -24.09
C VAL A 20 5.83 15.07 -24.48
N SER A 21 5.08 14.53 -23.51
CA SER A 21 3.73 14.07 -23.79
C SER A 21 2.84 15.25 -24.21
N LYS A 22 1.80 14.97 -25.00
CA LYS A 22 0.86 16.02 -25.44
C LYS A 22 0.21 16.74 -24.25
N SER A 23 -0.14 16.01 -23.19
CA SER A 23 -0.71 16.58 -21.97
C SER A 23 0.28 17.46 -21.21
N ALA A 24 1.53 17.00 -21.04
CA ALA A 24 2.55 17.79 -20.36
C ALA A 24 2.90 19.06 -21.14
N LEU A 25 3.04 18.98 -22.47
CA LEU A 25 3.27 20.17 -23.29
C LEU A 25 2.09 21.14 -23.22
N SER A 26 0.85 20.63 -23.23
CA SER A 26 -0.34 21.47 -23.08
C SER A 26 -0.34 22.21 -21.74
N ALA A 27 0.00 21.52 -20.64
CA ALA A 27 0.08 22.12 -19.31
C ALA A 27 1.19 23.17 -19.22
N ILE A 28 2.39 22.87 -19.74
CA ILE A 28 3.51 23.83 -19.79
C ILE A 28 3.12 25.09 -20.57
N LEU A 29 2.46 24.93 -21.73
CA LEU A 29 2.04 26.06 -22.54
C LEU A 29 0.92 26.88 -21.90
N ALA A 30 0.03 26.25 -21.13
CA ALA A 30 -0.99 26.94 -20.36
C ALA A 30 -0.36 27.77 -19.23
N GLU A 31 0.54 27.18 -18.45
CA GLU A 31 1.28 27.86 -17.38
C GLU A 31 2.07 29.06 -17.93
N VAL A 32 2.79 28.89 -19.04
CA VAL A 32 3.55 29.97 -19.67
C VAL A 32 2.65 31.07 -20.23
N ALA A 33 1.41 30.74 -20.63
CA ALA A 33 0.45 31.73 -21.08
C ALA A 33 -0.16 32.53 -19.92
N GLU A 34 -0.28 31.92 -18.74
CA GLU A 34 -0.84 32.52 -17.53
C GLU A 34 0.20 33.33 -16.73
N GLU A 35 1.36 32.72 -16.44
CA GLU A 35 2.40 33.27 -15.55
C GLU A 35 3.59 33.87 -16.31
N GLY A 36 3.69 33.63 -17.62
CA GLY A 36 4.84 34.02 -18.43
C GLY A 36 6.02 33.04 -18.36
N VAL A 37 7.12 33.39 -19.02
CA VAL A 37 8.34 32.55 -19.03
C VAL A 37 9.25 32.98 -17.87
N PRO A 38 9.71 32.06 -17.00
CA PRO A 38 10.67 32.39 -15.95
C PRO A 38 11.98 32.96 -16.50
N GLU A 39 12.53 33.97 -15.81
CA GLU A 39 13.81 34.60 -16.18
C GLU A 39 14.97 33.58 -16.16
N LEU A 40 15.01 32.77 -15.10
CA LEU A 40 15.97 31.68 -14.93
C LEU A 40 15.40 30.37 -15.47
N ARG A 41 15.89 29.92 -16.63
CA ARG A 41 15.30 28.80 -17.39
C ARG A 41 16.24 27.63 -17.72
N GLN A 42 17.50 27.71 -17.28
CA GLN A 42 18.50 26.69 -17.60
C GLN A 42 18.44 25.53 -16.60
N ALA A 43 18.86 24.34 -17.03
CA ALA A 43 18.84 23.14 -16.19
C ALA A 43 19.67 23.27 -14.91
N HIS A 44 20.73 24.08 -14.89
CA HIS A 44 21.50 24.33 -13.68
C HIS A 44 20.76 25.24 -12.69
N HIS A 45 20.04 26.25 -13.16
CA HIS A 45 19.16 27.09 -12.31
C HIS A 45 18.04 26.25 -11.69
N MET A 46 17.48 25.27 -12.42
CA MET A 46 16.47 24.36 -11.86
C MET A 46 17.03 23.55 -10.68
N ARG A 47 18.27 23.03 -10.80
CA ARG A 47 18.94 22.31 -9.70
C ARG A 47 19.28 23.24 -8.53
N GLU A 48 19.70 24.46 -8.83
CA GLU A 48 19.98 25.49 -7.83
C GLU A 48 18.71 25.86 -7.05
N ALA A 49 17.58 26.06 -7.73
CA ALA A 49 16.29 26.30 -7.11
C ALA A 49 15.87 25.14 -6.19
N THR A 50 15.99 23.89 -6.65
CA THR A 50 15.78 22.70 -5.81
C THR A 50 16.65 22.73 -4.56
N ARG A 51 17.95 23.01 -4.71
CA ARG A 51 18.88 23.05 -3.57
C ARG A 51 18.55 24.18 -2.60
N GLN A 52 18.20 25.36 -3.10
CA GLN A 52 17.88 26.53 -2.29
C GLN A 52 16.68 26.26 -1.37
N VAL A 53 15.63 25.59 -1.87
CA VAL A 53 14.47 25.18 -1.06
C VAL A 53 14.88 24.23 0.07
N LEU A 54 15.80 23.30 -0.20
CA LEU A 54 16.24 22.31 0.79
C LEU A 54 17.25 22.88 1.80
N GLU A 55 18.11 23.82 1.40
CA GLU A 55 19.07 24.48 2.29
C GLU A 55 18.37 25.35 3.34
N GLN A 56 17.23 25.95 2.99
CA GLN A 56 16.37 26.68 3.93
C GLN A 56 15.75 25.76 5.00
N SER A 57 15.69 24.46 4.76
CA SER A 57 15.03 23.46 5.60
C SER A 57 15.98 22.87 6.65
N SER A 58 16.51 23.69 7.56
CA SER A 58 17.63 23.30 8.45
C SER A 58 17.41 23.55 9.96
N LEU A 59 16.16 23.66 10.41
CA LEU A 59 15.81 24.02 11.80
C LEU A 59 16.51 23.15 12.87
N TYR A 60 16.67 21.86 12.61
CA TYR A 60 17.29 20.89 13.52
C TYR A 60 18.62 20.35 12.96
N GLY A 61 19.31 21.15 12.15
CA GLY A 61 20.51 20.79 11.41
C GLY A 61 20.23 20.54 9.92
N PRO A 62 21.27 20.27 9.12
CA PRO A 62 21.14 20.06 7.68
C PRO A 62 20.09 19.00 7.33
N LEU A 63 19.27 19.26 6.32
CA LEU A 63 18.24 18.31 5.87
C LEU A 63 18.84 16.99 5.37
N LEU A 64 20.00 17.07 4.71
CA LEU A 64 20.76 15.92 4.25
C LEU A 64 22.08 15.87 5.01
N ASP A 65 22.32 14.76 5.71
CA ASP A 65 23.56 14.53 6.46
C ASP A 65 24.28 13.26 5.96
N ARG A 66 25.61 13.24 6.07
CA ARG A 66 26.44 12.09 5.70
C ARG A 66 26.66 11.20 6.90
N CYS A 67 26.20 9.96 6.80
CA CYS A 67 26.37 8.97 7.86
C CYS A 67 27.37 7.89 7.46
N CYS A 68 28.20 7.46 8.41
CA CYS A 68 29.21 6.43 8.21
C CYS A 68 28.64 5.02 8.39
N PHE A 69 29.14 4.08 7.59
CA PHE A 69 28.73 2.68 7.63
C PHE A 69 29.96 1.76 7.66
N VAL A 70 29.74 0.50 8.00
CA VAL A 70 30.79 -0.53 8.07
C VAL A 70 30.54 -1.54 6.95
N SER A 71 31.55 -1.77 6.13
CA SER A 71 31.49 -2.77 5.06
C SER A 71 31.63 -4.19 5.59
N LYS A 72 31.30 -5.19 4.76
CA LYS A 72 31.59 -6.61 5.04
C LYS A 72 33.07 -6.91 5.32
N LYS A 73 33.98 -6.04 4.88
CA LYS A 73 35.42 -6.15 5.16
C LYS A 73 35.84 -5.53 6.50
N GLY A 74 34.89 -5.05 7.31
CA GLY A 74 35.16 -4.33 8.56
C GLY A 74 35.67 -2.90 8.38
N LEU A 75 35.85 -2.44 7.14
CA LEU A 75 36.30 -1.07 6.83
C LEU A 75 35.13 -0.09 6.89
N GLN A 76 35.38 1.10 7.45
CA GLN A 76 34.45 2.22 7.40
C GLN A 76 34.32 2.71 5.96
N GLN A 77 33.08 2.78 5.47
CA GLN A 77 32.77 3.27 4.13
C GLN A 77 32.58 4.78 4.14
N PRO A 78 32.89 5.49 3.03
CA PRO A 78 32.53 6.90 2.86
C PRO A 78 31.04 7.11 3.14
N GLY A 79 30.70 8.21 3.81
CA GLY A 79 29.35 8.39 4.31
C GLY A 79 28.28 8.50 3.22
N ALA A 80 27.19 7.75 3.37
CA ALA A 80 26.00 7.89 2.53
C ALA A 80 25.05 8.96 3.09
N LEU A 81 24.31 9.62 2.20
CA LEU A 81 23.37 10.66 2.58
C LEU A 81 22.13 10.05 3.24
N MET A 82 21.66 10.69 4.31
CA MET A 82 20.42 10.35 4.99
C MET A 82 19.65 11.63 5.33
N VAL A 83 18.32 11.51 5.39
CA VAL A 83 17.46 12.65 5.67
C VAL A 83 17.35 12.87 7.17
N ASN A 84 17.58 14.11 7.61
CA ASN A 84 17.28 14.55 8.96
C ASN A 84 15.77 14.71 9.12
N VAL A 85 15.12 13.67 9.67
CA VAL A 85 13.66 13.62 9.85
C VAL A 85 13.13 14.78 10.69
N ALA A 86 13.88 15.24 11.70
CA ALA A 86 13.47 16.37 12.53
C ALA A 86 13.37 17.66 11.70
N SER A 87 14.39 17.95 10.88
CA SER A 87 14.38 19.10 9.96
C SER A 87 13.33 18.94 8.86
N LEU A 88 13.11 17.72 8.35
CA LEU A 88 12.08 17.46 7.34
C LEU A 88 10.67 17.72 7.86
N VAL A 89 10.34 17.22 9.06
CA VAL A 89 9.03 17.45 9.69
C VAL A 89 8.83 18.94 9.98
N ALA A 90 9.87 19.63 10.45
CA ALA A 90 9.83 21.07 10.67
C ALA A 90 9.59 21.85 9.37
N ALA A 91 10.28 21.49 8.28
CA ALA A 91 10.12 22.14 6.99
C ALA A 91 8.73 21.91 6.39
N ALA A 92 8.27 20.65 6.39
CA ALA A 92 6.95 20.27 5.90
C ALA A 92 5.81 20.97 6.67
N PHE A 93 5.99 21.17 7.98
CA PHE A 93 5.01 21.90 8.82
C PHE A 93 5.11 23.42 8.65
N GLY A 94 6.31 23.98 8.57
CA GLY A 94 6.53 25.43 8.54
C GLY A 94 6.25 26.10 7.20
N GLN A 95 6.24 25.35 6.09
CA GLN A 95 5.89 25.89 4.78
C GLN A 95 4.38 26.15 4.59
N GLY A 96 3.53 25.71 5.52
CA GLY A 96 2.08 25.80 5.41
C GLY A 96 1.45 24.73 4.52
N GLY A 97 0.20 24.96 4.15
CA GLY A 97 -0.55 24.07 3.25
C GLY A 97 -1.09 22.83 3.93
N SER A 98 -1.24 21.75 3.15
CA SER A 98 -1.96 20.56 3.58
C SER A 98 -1.27 19.78 4.70
N PHE A 99 0.07 19.70 4.74
CA PHE A 99 0.75 18.98 5.81
C PHE A 99 0.56 19.66 7.18
N THR A 100 0.68 20.99 7.24
CA THR A 100 0.40 21.78 8.44
C THR A 100 -1.02 21.55 8.93
N GLN A 101 -2.00 21.58 8.01
CA GLN A 101 -3.41 21.29 8.33
C GLN A 101 -3.60 19.87 8.84
N LEU A 102 -2.96 18.87 8.22
CA LEU A 102 -3.01 17.48 8.65
C LEU A 102 -2.47 17.32 10.08
N VAL A 103 -1.30 17.91 10.37
CA VAL A 103 -0.70 17.86 11.71
C VAL A 103 -1.58 18.58 12.73
N LYS A 104 -2.04 19.81 12.46
CA LYS A 104 -2.92 20.56 13.38
C LYS A 104 -4.25 19.84 13.65
N THR A 105 -4.90 19.33 12.60
CA THR A 105 -6.16 18.57 12.73
C THR A 105 -5.96 17.27 13.49
N THR A 106 -4.86 16.56 13.22
CA THR A 106 -4.51 15.35 13.95
C THR A 106 -4.19 15.65 15.41
N TYR A 107 -3.48 16.74 15.69
CA TYR A 107 -3.16 17.18 17.06
C TYR A 107 -4.43 17.56 17.85
N ALA A 108 -5.39 18.24 17.22
CA ALA A 108 -6.68 18.53 17.84
C ALA A 108 -7.48 17.26 18.16
N ARG A 109 -7.44 16.25 17.28
CA ARG A 109 -8.14 14.96 17.46
C ARG A 109 -7.43 14.03 18.45
N VAL A 110 -6.10 13.96 18.38
CA VAL A 110 -5.23 13.08 19.15
C VAL A 110 -4.05 13.92 19.67
N PRO A 111 -4.22 14.61 20.81
CA PRO A 111 -3.19 15.46 21.39
C PRO A 111 -1.86 14.74 21.59
N CYS A 112 -0.77 15.43 21.29
CA CYS A 112 0.58 14.90 21.40
C CYS A 112 1.27 15.47 22.66
N SER A 113 1.69 14.60 23.57
CA SER A 113 2.41 14.97 24.79
C SER A 113 3.56 14.02 25.08
N MET A 114 4.37 14.32 26.09
CA MET A 114 5.45 13.42 26.52
C MET A 114 4.93 12.07 27.02
N GLU A 115 3.79 12.06 27.70
CA GLU A 115 3.11 10.87 28.24
C GLU A 115 2.34 10.11 27.14
N ARG A 116 1.88 10.84 26.12
CA ARG A 116 1.15 10.30 24.97
C ARG A 116 1.84 10.72 23.67
N PRO A 117 3.07 10.23 23.42
CA PRO A 117 3.79 10.56 22.21
C PRO A 117 3.15 9.82 21.03
N TRP A 118 3.17 10.47 19.87
CA TRP A 118 2.76 9.85 18.62
C TRP A 118 3.66 8.68 18.24
N GLN A 119 3.12 7.75 17.47
CA GLN A 119 3.80 6.54 17.06
C GLN A 119 4.39 6.71 15.66
N PHE A 120 5.72 6.76 15.60
CA PHE A 120 6.48 6.84 14.35
C PHE A 120 6.42 5.50 13.61
N VAL A 121 6.10 5.56 12.32
CA VAL A 121 6.04 4.42 11.41
C VAL A 121 7.22 4.49 10.45
N LEU A 122 7.97 3.40 10.32
CA LEU A 122 9.03 3.25 9.34
C LEU A 122 8.66 2.16 8.34
N TYR A 123 8.82 2.48 7.05
CA TYR A 123 8.78 1.53 5.96
C TYR A 123 10.10 1.53 5.21
N THR A 124 10.52 0.35 4.75
CA THR A 124 11.65 0.22 3.83
C THR A 124 11.37 -0.87 2.80
N ASP A 125 11.78 -0.65 1.55
CA ASP A 125 11.69 -1.65 0.48
C ASP A 125 12.72 -1.40 -0.62
N GLU A 126 12.96 -2.41 -1.45
CA GLU A 126 13.89 -2.38 -2.56
C GLU A 126 13.16 -2.19 -3.91
N VAL A 127 13.50 -1.11 -4.61
CA VAL A 127 12.87 -0.67 -5.85
C VAL A 127 13.85 -0.78 -7.02
N SER A 128 13.39 -1.35 -8.13
CA SER A 128 14.13 -1.41 -9.40
C SER A 128 13.63 -0.33 -10.38
N PRO A 129 14.28 0.84 -10.49
CA PRO A 129 13.89 1.85 -11.47
C PRO A 129 14.29 1.44 -12.89
N GLY A 130 13.35 1.52 -13.83
CA GLY A 130 13.59 1.29 -15.26
C GLY A 130 13.42 -0.16 -15.72
N ASN A 131 14.28 -0.61 -16.65
CA ASN A 131 14.18 -1.96 -17.24
C ASN A 131 14.68 -3.03 -16.24
N VAL A 132 13.75 -3.77 -15.66
CA VAL A 132 14.01 -4.89 -14.73
C VAL A 132 14.85 -6.00 -15.37
N LEU A 133 14.85 -6.11 -16.70
CA LEU A 133 15.61 -7.13 -17.46
C LEU A 133 17.03 -6.69 -17.85
N ALA A 134 17.51 -5.53 -17.38
CA ALA A 134 18.87 -5.10 -17.69
C ALA A 134 19.92 -5.99 -16.98
N ASN A 135 20.94 -6.44 -17.73
CA ASN A 135 22.03 -7.30 -17.22
C ASN A 135 22.79 -6.72 -16.02
N ARG A 136 22.75 -5.39 -15.82
CA ARG A 136 23.25 -4.71 -14.61
C ARG A 136 22.18 -3.78 -14.06
N GLN A 137 21.67 -4.10 -12.87
CA GLN A 137 20.70 -3.28 -12.14
C GLN A 137 21.39 -2.27 -11.20
N SER A 138 22.43 -1.56 -11.67
CA SER A 138 23.24 -0.62 -10.85
C SER A 138 22.46 0.59 -10.30
N ARG A 139 21.20 0.75 -10.69
CA ARG A 139 20.27 1.79 -10.24
C ARG A 139 19.19 1.27 -9.30
N LYS A 140 19.19 -0.02 -8.95
CA LYS A 140 18.31 -0.56 -7.92
C LYS A 140 18.60 0.14 -6.60
N ILE A 141 17.56 0.51 -5.87
CA ILE A 141 17.65 1.33 -4.66
C ILE A 141 16.78 0.75 -3.56
N TRP A 142 17.25 0.84 -2.33
CA TRP A 142 16.41 0.82 -1.14
C TRP A 142 15.84 2.20 -0.89
N VAL A 143 14.56 2.27 -0.56
CA VAL A 143 13.88 3.51 -0.17
C VAL A 143 13.31 3.32 1.22
N ALA A 144 13.40 4.37 2.03
CA ALA A 144 12.80 4.44 3.35
C ALA A 144 11.77 5.58 3.39
N TYR A 145 10.58 5.29 3.91
CA TYR A 145 9.54 6.29 4.17
C TYR A 145 9.16 6.29 5.64
N CYS A 146 8.69 7.43 6.13
CA CYS A 146 8.17 7.55 7.49
C CYS A 146 6.83 8.28 7.55
N SER A 147 6.06 7.98 8.60
CA SER A 147 4.77 8.62 8.89
C SER A 147 4.42 8.46 10.38
N PHE A 148 3.19 8.83 10.76
CA PHE A 148 2.66 8.69 12.11
C PHE A 148 1.36 7.87 12.10
N VAL A 149 1.21 6.92 13.02
CA VAL A 149 -0.01 6.10 13.15
C VAL A 149 -1.24 7.00 13.30
N GLU A 150 -1.10 8.11 14.02
CA GLU A 150 -2.18 9.04 14.35
C GLU A 150 -2.80 9.74 13.13
N PHE A 151 -2.11 9.73 11.97
CA PHE A 151 -2.70 10.18 10.70
C PHE A 151 -3.86 9.29 10.23
N GLY A 152 -4.00 8.08 10.77
CA GLY A 152 -5.14 7.19 10.52
C GLY A 152 -5.34 6.89 9.04
N VAL A 153 -6.56 7.12 8.54
CA VAL A 153 -6.94 6.88 7.14
C VAL A 153 -6.05 7.61 6.12
N HIS A 154 -5.37 8.69 6.51
CA HIS A 154 -4.44 9.40 5.62
C HIS A 154 -3.19 8.59 5.27
N LEU A 155 -2.87 7.52 6.01
CA LEU A 155 -1.81 6.57 5.64
C LEU A 155 -2.11 5.84 4.32
N THR A 156 -3.34 5.90 3.82
CA THR A 156 -3.71 5.41 2.48
C THR A 156 -3.30 6.36 1.34
N GLN A 157 -2.81 7.56 1.67
CA GLN A 157 -2.43 8.61 0.73
C GLN A 157 -0.89 8.76 0.65
N GLU A 158 -0.34 8.75 -0.57
CA GLU A 158 1.11 8.81 -0.80
C GLU A 158 1.81 10.02 -0.14
N PRO A 159 1.20 11.23 -0.12
CA PRO A 159 1.84 12.39 0.51
C PRO A 159 1.93 12.32 2.03
N ALA A 160 1.13 11.47 2.70
CA ALA A 160 1.23 11.31 4.16
C ALA A 160 2.51 10.57 4.61
N TRP A 161 3.27 10.03 3.65
CA TRP A 161 4.53 9.32 3.87
C TRP A 161 5.69 10.20 3.40
N LEU A 162 6.60 10.56 4.29
CA LEU A 162 7.76 11.41 3.99
C LEU A 162 8.96 10.54 3.59
N VAL A 163 9.77 10.98 2.61
CA VAL A 163 11.03 10.29 2.25
C VAL A 163 12.07 10.46 3.36
N ALA A 164 12.45 9.35 3.99
CA ALA A 164 13.46 9.31 5.05
C ALA A 164 14.86 8.92 4.53
N GLY A 165 14.94 8.25 3.38
CA GLY A 165 16.23 7.89 2.78
C GLY A 165 16.13 7.12 1.48
N VAL A 166 17.21 7.19 0.69
CA VAL A 166 17.37 6.44 -0.56
C VAL A 166 18.82 5.96 -0.65
N PHE A 167 19.02 4.66 -0.87
CA PHE A 167 20.34 4.03 -0.86
C PHE A 167 20.45 3.08 -2.05
N ARG A 168 21.57 3.06 -2.79
CA ARG A 168 21.74 2.04 -3.83
C ARG A 168 21.81 0.64 -3.25
N SER A 169 21.16 -0.32 -3.90
CA SER A 169 21.19 -1.73 -3.51
C SER A 169 22.59 -2.29 -3.43
N ASP A 170 23.47 -1.96 -4.39
CA ASP A 170 24.87 -2.41 -4.38
C ASP A 170 25.63 -1.88 -3.15
N PHE A 171 25.35 -0.64 -2.73
CA PHE A 171 25.91 -0.07 -1.50
C PHE A 171 25.42 -0.84 -0.28
N VAL A 172 24.09 -1.03 -0.16
CA VAL A 172 23.47 -1.78 0.93
C VAL A 172 24.01 -3.21 1.01
N GLN A 173 24.15 -3.91 -0.12
CA GLN A 173 24.72 -5.26 -0.19
C GLN A 173 26.20 -5.32 0.22
N GLY A 174 26.94 -4.22 0.08
CA GLY A 174 28.34 -4.09 0.53
C GLY A 174 28.49 -3.86 2.04
N LEU A 175 27.41 -3.50 2.74
CA LEU A 175 27.41 -3.27 4.19
C LEU A 175 27.46 -4.57 4.97
N SER A 176 28.02 -4.51 6.18
CA SER A 176 28.19 -5.68 7.04
C SER A 176 26.85 -6.35 7.36
N ALA A 177 25.83 -5.57 7.72
CA ALA A 177 24.49 -6.07 8.07
C ALA A 177 23.40 -5.54 7.13
N GLY A 178 23.76 -5.27 5.87
CA GLY A 178 22.80 -4.88 4.83
C GLY A 178 21.92 -3.68 5.20
N ILE A 179 20.63 -3.79 4.88
CA ILE A 179 19.61 -2.77 5.20
C ILE A 179 19.37 -2.65 6.71
N GLY A 180 19.57 -3.72 7.48
CA GLY A 180 19.46 -3.67 8.94
C GLY A 180 20.44 -2.69 9.57
N GLN A 181 21.65 -2.55 9.00
CA GLN A 181 22.61 -1.53 9.41
C GLN A 181 22.15 -0.11 9.06
N VAL A 182 21.52 0.08 7.89
CA VAL A 182 20.98 1.38 7.48
C VAL A 182 19.88 1.84 8.42
N VAL A 183 18.91 0.95 8.69
CA VAL A 183 17.81 1.22 9.62
C VAL A 183 18.32 1.48 11.02
N ARG A 184 19.33 0.73 11.50
CA ARG A 184 19.99 1.02 12.78
C ARG A 184 20.52 2.45 12.84
N VAL A 185 21.34 2.85 11.86
CA VAL A 185 21.94 4.19 11.84
C VAL A 185 20.86 5.26 11.73
N MET A 186 19.81 5.04 10.94
CA MET A 186 18.65 5.93 10.84
C MET A 186 17.96 6.14 12.19
N LEU A 187 17.67 5.07 12.92
CA LEU A 187 16.99 5.17 14.21
C LEU A 187 17.88 5.76 15.30
N GLU A 188 19.19 5.47 15.29
CA GLU A 188 20.14 6.12 16.20
C GLU A 188 20.17 7.63 15.98
N ARG A 189 20.14 8.07 14.71
CA ARG A 189 20.07 9.49 14.34
C ARG A 189 18.77 10.15 14.79
N ILE A 190 17.64 9.47 14.62
CA ILE A 190 16.33 10.03 14.97
C ILE A 190 16.14 10.10 16.48
N PHE A 191 16.50 9.06 17.22
CA PHE A 191 16.07 8.90 18.63
C PHE A 191 17.18 9.04 19.66
N CYS A 192 18.45 8.82 19.29
CA CYS A 192 19.57 8.76 20.23
C CYS A 192 20.52 9.97 20.17
N GLU A 193 20.27 10.93 19.28
CA GLU A 193 21.03 12.18 19.23
C GLU A 193 20.52 13.23 20.22
N LYS A 194 21.26 14.34 20.34
CA LYS A 194 20.92 15.44 21.26
C LYS A 194 19.54 16.01 20.97
N ILE A 195 19.19 16.12 19.69
CA ILE A 195 17.85 16.50 19.25
C ILE A 195 17.07 15.20 19.12
N SER A 196 16.28 14.88 20.14
CA SER A 196 15.44 13.69 20.15
C SER A 196 13.97 14.09 20.19
N PRO A 197 13.12 13.51 19.35
CA PRO A 197 11.67 13.74 19.40
C PRO A 197 11.04 13.22 20.69
N GLN A 198 11.77 12.40 21.47
CA GLN A 198 11.34 11.92 22.78
C GLN A 198 11.31 13.03 23.83
N THR A 199 12.12 14.08 23.67
CA THR A 199 12.13 15.27 24.55
C THR A 199 11.29 16.43 24.01
N GLY A 200 10.71 16.26 22.82
CA GLY A 200 9.81 17.19 22.16
C GLY A 200 10.48 18.02 21.06
N LEU A 201 9.88 17.97 19.88
CA LEU A 201 10.24 18.73 18.68
C LEU A 201 9.31 19.95 18.54
N VAL A 202 9.85 21.17 18.59
CA VAL A 202 9.09 22.41 18.41
C VAL A 202 9.09 22.83 16.94
N VAL A 203 7.98 22.58 16.25
CA VAL A 203 7.75 23.08 14.90
C VAL A 203 6.97 24.39 14.95
N LYS A 204 7.13 25.25 13.95
CA LYS A 204 6.38 26.51 13.84
C LYS A 204 5.66 26.54 12.52
N ASP A 205 4.43 27.04 12.50
CA ASP A 205 3.69 27.24 11.27
C ASP A 205 4.16 28.53 10.54
N PRO A 206 3.61 28.88 9.36
CA PRO A 206 3.98 30.10 8.65
C PRO A 206 3.75 31.39 9.46
N GLU A 207 2.77 31.37 10.37
CA GLU A 207 2.45 32.49 11.25
C GLU A 207 3.42 32.59 12.45
N GLY A 208 4.26 31.58 12.66
CA GLY A 208 5.24 31.52 13.74
C GLY A 208 4.72 30.87 15.03
N GLU A 209 3.48 30.38 15.04
CA GLU A 209 2.87 29.73 16.19
C GLU A 209 3.54 28.36 16.45
N PRO A 210 4.08 28.14 17.65
CA PRO A 210 4.81 26.93 17.97
C PRO A 210 3.86 25.77 18.30
N LEU A 211 4.15 24.60 17.76
CA LEU A 211 3.55 23.32 18.13
C LEU A 211 4.64 22.34 18.57
N ARG A 212 4.47 21.73 19.74
CA ARG A 212 5.43 20.73 20.24
C ARG A 212 4.93 19.31 19.95
N LEU A 213 5.73 18.56 19.19
CA LEU A 213 5.47 17.18 18.81
C LEU A 213 6.39 16.23 19.59
N PHE A 214 5.83 15.18 20.16
CA PHE A 214 6.55 14.10 20.81
C PHE A 214 6.30 12.81 20.04
N PHE A 215 7.33 12.08 19.66
CA PHE A 215 7.12 10.79 19.02
C PHE A 215 8.18 9.75 19.38
N ARG A 216 7.76 8.49 19.34
CA ARG A 216 8.59 7.31 19.61
C ARG A 216 8.46 6.30 18.49
N MET A 217 9.45 5.42 18.35
CA MET A 217 9.34 4.30 17.41
C MET A 217 8.10 3.45 17.75
N GLY A 218 7.17 3.37 16.79
CA GLY A 218 5.88 2.73 16.96
C GLY A 218 5.72 1.47 16.11
N MET A 219 5.97 1.57 14.81
CA MET A 219 5.62 0.51 13.86
C MET A 219 6.67 0.36 12.76
N PHE A 220 7.07 -0.87 12.47
CA PHE A 220 7.74 -1.26 11.23
C PHE A 220 6.70 -1.86 10.28
N LEU A 221 6.19 -1.04 9.36
CA LEU A 221 5.30 -1.50 8.29
C LEU A 221 6.18 -1.92 7.12
N GLN A 222 6.24 -3.21 6.82
CA GLN A 222 7.14 -3.76 5.82
C GLN A 222 6.55 -5.04 5.23
N ASP A 223 6.97 -5.40 4.03
CA ASP A 223 6.73 -6.74 3.50
C ASP A 223 7.60 -7.77 4.25
N GLY A 224 7.33 -9.06 4.03
CA GLY A 224 8.06 -10.12 4.73
C GLY A 224 9.56 -10.17 4.40
N ALA A 225 9.96 -9.79 3.19
CA ALA A 225 11.37 -9.83 2.79
C ALA A 225 12.17 -8.69 3.42
N ALA A 226 11.65 -7.46 3.40
CA ALA A 226 12.26 -6.32 4.07
C ALA A 226 12.34 -6.55 5.59
N GLN A 227 11.29 -7.08 6.22
CA GLN A 227 11.32 -7.45 7.65
C GLN A 227 12.45 -8.43 7.94
N LYS A 228 12.59 -9.47 7.09
CA LYS A 228 13.65 -10.47 7.22
C LYS A 228 15.04 -9.81 7.23
N PHE A 229 15.31 -8.92 6.28
CA PHE A 229 16.62 -8.29 6.17
C PHE A 229 16.88 -7.22 7.24
N VAL A 230 15.87 -6.44 7.63
CA VAL A 230 16.01 -5.37 8.63
C VAL A 230 16.27 -5.93 10.02
N PHE A 231 15.52 -6.96 10.42
CA PHE A 231 15.66 -7.59 11.73
C PHE A 231 16.72 -8.71 11.76
N GLY A 232 17.33 -9.06 10.62
CA GLY A 232 18.28 -10.17 10.54
C GLY A 232 17.62 -11.52 10.81
N ILE A 233 16.34 -11.68 10.43
CA ILE A 233 15.63 -12.96 10.55
C ILE A 233 16.15 -13.91 9.46
N LYS A 234 16.29 -15.19 9.80
CA LYS A 234 16.83 -16.19 8.87
C LYS A 234 15.81 -16.65 7.82
N GLY A 235 14.52 -16.49 8.10
CA GLY A 235 13.40 -16.78 7.19
C GLY A 235 13.28 -18.27 6.92
N ASP A 236 13.28 -18.68 5.65
CA ASP A 236 13.16 -20.09 5.24
C ASP A 236 14.37 -20.96 5.59
N ALA A 237 15.53 -20.35 5.80
CA ALA A 237 16.73 -21.06 6.23
C ALA A 237 16.79 -21.26 7.77
N GLY A 238 15.82 -20.73 8.52
CA GLY A 238 15.70 -20.90 9.97
C GLY A 238 14.67 -21.97 10.31
N SER A 239 14.94 -22.74 11.37
CA SER A 239 13.93 -23.65 11.95
C SER A 239 12.78 -22.83 12.53
N ARG A 240 13.08 -21.77 13.29
CA ARG A 240 12.08 -20.76 13.69
C ARG A 240 12.00 -19.68 12.62
N PHE A 241 10.83 -19.51 11.98
CA PHE A 241 10.67 -18.54 10.90
C PHE A 241 9.92 -17.27 11.31
N CYS A 242 9.15 -17.32 12.40
CA CYS A 242 8.39 -16.18 12.91
C CYS A 242 9.10 -15.59 14.13
N MET A 243 9.39 -14.28 14.09
CA MET A 243 9.99 -13.59 15.24
C MET A 243 9.01 -13.47 16.42
N LEU A 244 7.70 -13.46 16.14
CA LEU A 244 6.65 -13.26 17.13
C LEU A 244 6.31 -14.54 17.91
N CYS A 245 6.71 -15.72 17.42
CA CYS A 245 6.33 -17.01 18.01
C CYS A 245 7.55 -17.88 18.34
N LYS A 246 7.52 -18.52 19.52
CA LYS A 246 8.50 -19.49 19.99
C LYS A 246 8.35 -20.85 19.33
N ASN A 247 7.11 -21.25 19.05
CA ASN A 247 6.75 -22.58 18.56
C ASN A 247 6.38 -22.61 17.06
N ALA A 248 6.46 -21.49 16.34
CA ALA A 248 6.27 -21.47 14.89
C ALA A 248 7.57 -21.92 14.20
N CYS A 249 7.72 -23.24 14.07
CA CYS A 249 8.92 -23.87 13.57
C CYS A 249 8.64 -24.68 12.29
N ALA A 250 9.46 -24.48 11.27
CA ALA A 250 9.53 -25.36 10.11
C ALA A 250 10.51 -26.50 10.43
N PHE A 251 9.99 -27.65 10.85
CA PHE A 251 10.76 -28.88 10.85
C PHE A 251 10.53 -29.55 9.50
N ASN A 252 11.55 -29.58 8.64
CA ASN A 252 11.46 -30.31 7.38
C ASN A 252 11.33 -31.79 7.70
N SER A 253 10.12 -32.31 7.79
CA SER A 253 9.83 -33.75 7.85
C SER A 253 10.17 -34.48 6.55
N SER A 254 10.58 -33.74 5.50
CA SER A 254 10.88 -34.26 4.16
C SER A 254 12.35 -34.19 3.75
N ARG A 255 13.30 -33.90 4.64
CA ARG A 255 14.74 -34.01 4.26
C ARG A 255 15.26 -35.45 4.19
N ASP A 256 14.48 -36.43 4.64
CA ASP A 256 14.89 -37.84 4.69
C ASP A 256 14.06 -38.80 3.81
N ILE A 257 13.17 -38.29 2.94
CA ILE A 257 12.39 -39.14 2.02
C ILE A 257 12.56 -38.63 0.59
N HIS A 258 13.55 -39.22 -0.08
CA HIS A 258 13.94 -39.07 -1.49
C HIS A 258 14.74 -37.81 -1.84
N GLY A 259 16.03 -38.04 -2.09
CA GLY A 259 16.91 -37.08 -2.73
C GLY A 259 16.51 -36.93 -4.20
N GLU A 260 15.80 -35.86 -4.50
CA GLU A 260 15.91 -35.16 -5.77
C GLU A 260 16.08 -33.67 -5.43
N GLU A 261 17.23 -33.14 -5.81
CA GLU A 261 17.52 -31.71 -5.82
C GLU A 261 16.59 -31.04 -6.85
N ASP A 262 16.18 -29.81 -6.55
CA ASP A 262 15.32 -28.93 -7.37
C ASP A 262 13.81 -29.23 -7.36
N ASP A 263 13.13 -28.80 -6.30
CA ASP A 263 11.87 -28.05 -6.43
C ASP A 263 11.51 -27.39 -5.09
N GLU A 264 11.11 -26.11 -5.11
CA GLU A 264 10.42 -25.45 -3.99
C GLU A 264 9.06 -26.13 -3.76
N VAL A 265 9.08 -27.34 -3.21
CA VAL A 265 7.89 -27.98 -2.68
C VAL A 265 7.50 -27.19 -1.44
N PHE A 266 6.42 -26.42 -1.55
CA PHE A 266 5.72 -25.85 -0.40
C PHE A 266 5.35 -26.99 0.55
N SER A 267 6.22 -27.34 1.49
CA SER A 267 5.80 -28.13 2.64
C SER A 267 4.92 -27.22 3.49
N GLY A 268 3.68 -27.63 3.78
CA GLY A 268 2.81 -26.91 4.69
C GLY A 268 3.57 -26.60 5.99
N VAL A 269 3.74 -25.31 6.30
CA VAL A 269 4.51 -24.85 7.47
C VAL A 269 3.56 -24.37 8.58
N CYS A 270 2.30 -24.08 8.25
CA CYS A 270 1.32 -23.62 9.21
C CYS A 270 0.49 -24.80 9.73
N ASP A 271 0.96 -25.41 10.79
CA ASP A 271 0.26 -26.46 11.57
C ASP A 271 -0.59 -25.88 12.71
N LEU A 272 -0.28 -24.66 13.17
CA LEU A 272 -1.05 -23.95 14.19
C LEU A 272 -2.24 -23.21 13.56
N LEU A 273 -3.45 -23.56 13.96
CA LEU A 273 -4.69 -23.01 13.41
C LEU A 273 -5.36 -21.96 14.30
N ARG A 274 -5.03 -21.92 15.59
CA ARG A 274 -5.62 -21.00 16.56
C ARG A 274 -4.59 -20.09 17.18
N ARG A 275 -5.03 -18.91 17.58
CA ARG A 275 -4.19 -17.95 18.30
C ARG A 275 -3.79 -18.46 19.68
N SER A 276 -4.64 -19.28 20.31
CA SER A 276 -4.34 -19.97 21.57
C SER A 276 -3.16 -20.93 21.47
N ASP A 277 -2.89 -21.45 20.27
CA ASP A 277 -1.84 -22.43 20.04
C ASP A 277 -0.47 -21.75 19.87
N LEU A 278 -0.44 -20.42 19.77
CA LEU A 278 0.79 -19.64 19.60
C LEU A 278 1.45 -19.36 20.95
N ALA A 279 2.68 -19.82 21.12
CA ALA A 279 3.55 -19.41 22.21
C ALA A 279 4.28 -18.13 21.80
N LEU A 280 3.77 -16.95 22.18
CA LEU A 280 4.36 -15.68 21.76
C LEU A 280 5.70 -15.37 22.43
N CYS A 281 6.57 -14.68 21.69
CA CYS A 281 7.77 -14.02 22.18
C CYS A 281 7.43 -12.66 22.80
N SER A 282 8.17 -12.25 23.83
CA SER A 282 8.26 -10.86 24.28
C SER A 282 9.44 -10.12 23.62
N ASP A 283 9.45 -8.78 23.71
CA ASP A 283 10.56 -7.97 23.23
C ASP A 283 11.90 -8.36 23.87
N ALA A 284 11.89 -8.63 25.19
CA ALA A 284 13.06 -9.06 25.95
C ALA A 284 13.60 -10.40 25.46
N GLU A 285 12.72 -11.38 25.20
CA GLU A 285 13.13 -12.71 24.74
C GLU A 285 13.77 -12.68 23.34
N VAL A 286 13.35 -11.76 22.46
CA VAL A 286 14.02 -11.55 21.17
C VAL A 286 15.44 -11.04 21.39
N PHE A 287 15.61 -10.04 22.25
CA PHE A 287 16.92 -9.49 22.61
C PHE A 287 17.83 -10.54 23.25
N GLU A 288 17.35 -11.26 24.25
CA GLU A 288 18.10 -12.34 24.88
C GLU A 288 18.50 -13.42 23.86
N SER A 289 17.65 -13.71 22.87
CA SER A 289 17.97 -14.68 21.83
C SER A 289 19.15 -14.24 20.97
N VAL A 290 19.22 -12.97 20.55
CA VAL A 290 20.35 -12.46 19.76
C VAL A 290 21.60 -12.26 20.61
N ASP A 291 21.45 -11.88 21.88
CA ASP A 291 22.56 -11.73 22.82
C ASP A 291 23.21 -13.08 23.14
N ARG A 292 22.41 -14.16 23.26
CA ARG A 292 22.93 -15.53 23.36
C ARG A 292 23.72 -15.94 22.12
N LEU A 293 23.26 -15.61 20.92
CA LEU A 293 24.02 -15.88 19.68
C LEU A 293 25.36 -15.14 19.68
N LYS A 294 25.34 -13.86 20.07
CA LYS A 294 26.55 -13.06 20.17
C LYS A 294 27.53 -13.65 21.18
N LYS A 295 27.06 -13.97 22.39
CA LYS A 295 27.88 -14.59 23.44
C LYS A 295 28.54 -15.88 22.94
N ARG A 296 27.78 -16.76 22.27
CA ARG A 296 28.33 -18.00 21.69
C ARG A 296 29.42 -17.74 20.64
N ALA A 297 29.25 -16.73 19.79
CA ALA A 297 30.28 -16.35 18.84
C ALA A 297 31.53 -15.81 19.53
N ASP A 298 31.35 -14.96 20.55
CA ASP A 298 32.45 -14.38 21.34
C ASP A 298 33.22 -15.47 22.13
N GLU A 299 32.57 -16.58 22.51
CA GLU A 299 33.18 -17.77 23.12
C GLU A 299 34.03 -18.63 22.15
N GLY A 300 34.14 -18.25 20.86
CA GLY A 300 34.96 -18.97 19.88
C GLY A 300 34.27 -20.17 19.23
N CYS A 301 32.93 -20.17 19.15
CA CYS A 301 32.14 -21.21 18.50
C CYS A 301 32.58 -21.44 17.03
N SER A 302 32.63 -22.72 16.62
CA SER A 302 32.98 -23.09 15.24
C SER A 302 31.96 -22.52 14.23
N LYS A 303 32.37 -22.33 12.96
CA LYS A 303 31.46 -21.83 11.91
C LYS A 303 30.23 -22.73 11.72
N GLN A 304 30.43 -24.05 11.79
CA GLN A 304 29.36 -25.03 11.63
C GLN A 304 28.35 -24.96 12.78
N ASP A 305 28.86 -24.89 14.01
CA ASP A 305 28.00 -24.77 15.19
C ASP A 305 27.27 -23.43 15.20
N MET A 306 27.93 -22.34 14.81
CA MET A 306 27.29 -21.03 14.68
C MET A 306 26.16 -21.05 13.62
N ALA A 307 26.34 -21.77 12.51
CA ALA A 307 25.29 -21.93 11.51
C ALA A 307 24.06 -22.66 12.08
N ARG A 308 24.28 -23.70 12.90
CA ARG A 308 23.22 -24.44 13.61
C ARG A 308 22.50 -23.56 14.64
N TRP A 309 23.24 -22.80 15.43
CA TRP A 309 22.67 -21.85 16.40
C TRP A 309 21.79 -20.79 15.72
N GLN A 310 22.27 -20.18 14.64
CA GLN A 310 21.49 -19.23 13.84
C GLN A 310 20.25 -19.89 13.22
N GLN A 311 20.36 -21.15 12.79
CA GLN A 311 19.21 -21.91 12.26
C GLN A 311 18.15 -22.16 13.35
N ALA A 312 18.56 -22.65 14.52
CA ALA A 312 17.67 -22.97 15.63
C ALA A 312 16.98 -21.72 16.19
N THR A 313 17.73 -20.64 16.38
CA THR A 313 17.19 -19.36 16.87
C THR A 313 16.40 -18.59 15.80
N GLY A 314 16.61 -18.86 14.51
CA GLY A 314 15.96 -18.14 13.43
C GLY A 314 16.51 -16.74 13.17
N PHE A 315 17.68 -16.40 13.71
CA PHE A 315 18.34 -15.10 13.48
C PHE A 315 19.74 -15.27 12.91
N ASN A 316 20.15 -14.31 12.10
CA ASN A 316 21.53 -14.13 11.68
C ASN A 316 22.26 -13.28 12.74
N LEU A 317 23.49 -13.66 13.05
CA LEU A 317 24.38 -12.88 13.90
C LEU A 317 24.94 -11.73 13.08
N GLU A 318 24.38 -10.54 13.32
CA GLU A 318 24.73 -9.32 12.59
C GLU A 318 25.26 -8.25 13.57
N PRO A 319 26.57 -8.18 13.86
CA PRO A 319 27.13 -7.27 14.88
C PRO A 319 26.83 -5.79 14.63
N HIS A 320 26.67 -5.41 13.36
CA HIS A 320 26.29 -4.06 12.95
C HIS A 320 24.79 -3.93 12.60
N GLY A 321 24.01 -4.97 12.84
CA GLY A 321 22.57 -5.01 12.58
C GLY A 321 21.74 -4.33 13.67
N LEU A 322 20.42 -4.25 13.40
CA LEU A 322 19.47 -3.51 14.22
C LEU A 322 19.33 -4.06 15.65
N LEU A 323 19.13 -5.38 15.79
CA LEU A 323 18.83 -6.00 17.07
C LEU A 323 20.00 -5.99 18.06
N LEU A 324 21.24 -5.94 17.57
CA LEU A 324 22.45 -5.91 18.41
C LEU A 324 22.92 -4.49 18.74
N ALA A 325 22.21 -3.45 18.32
CA ALA A 325 22.56 -2.06 18.56
C ALA A 325 22.32 -1.66 20.04
N PRO A 326 23.37 -1.35 20.83
CA PRO A 326 23.18 -1.05 22.26
C PRO A 326 22.40 0.24 22.50
N LYS A 327 22.64 1.27 21.69
CA LYS A 327 21.98 2.59 21.82
C LYS A 327 20.47 2.52 21.61
N LEU A 328 20.01 1.54 20.83
CA LEU A 328 18.61 1.39 20.47
C LEU A 328 17.83 0.50 21.43
N ARG A 329 18.44 -0.08 22.47
CA ARG A 329 17.73 -0.98 23.40
C ARG A 329 16.60 -0.30 24.18
N SER A 330 16.67 1.02 24.37
CA SER A 330 15.59 1.81 24.98
C SER A 330 14.50 2.23 23.96
N VAL A 331 14.80 2.16 22.67
CA VAL A 331 13.92 2.62 21.58
C VAL A 331 13.19 1.45 20.93
N LEU A 332 13.90 0.36 20.67
CA LEU A 332 13.40 -0.81 19.96
C LEU A 332 12.62 -1.72 20.89
N ARG A 333 11.48 -2.16 20.38
CA ARG A 333 10.63 -3.20 20.94
C ARG A 333 10.28 -4.14 19.78
N PRO A 334 11.14 -5.12 19.46
CA PRO A 334 11.08 -5.87 18.21
C PRO A 334 9.74 -6.55 17.96
N VAL A 335 9.11 -7.12 18.99
CA VAL A 335 7.79 -7.77 18.91
C VAL A 335 6.69 -6.71 18.90
N SER A 336 6.76 -5.72 19.80
CA SER A 336 5.72 -4.71 19.95
C SER A 336 5.62 -3.75 18.76
N GLN A 337 6.72 -3.52 18.03
CA GLN A 337 6.78 -2.63 16.87
C GLN A 337 6.62 -3.37 15.53
N TYR A 338 6.57 -4.70 15.55
CA TYR A 338 6.42 -5.49 14.34
C TYR A 338 4.99 -5.41 13.79
N CYS A 339 4.84 -5.09 12.50
CA CYS A 339 3.54 -5.07 11.83
C CYS A 339 3.63 -5.81 10.51
N HIS A 340 2.92 -6.95 10.39
CA HIS A 340 2.78 -7.62 9.11
C HIS A 340 1.93 -6.78 8.16
N ASP A 341 2.39 -6.62 6.93
CA ASP A 341 1.55 -6.05 5.88
C ASP A 341 0.53 -7.09 5.39
N TRP A 342 -0.75 -6.77 5.56
CA TRP A 342 -1.83 -7.67 5.18
C TRP A 342 -2.00 -7.77 3.66
N MET A 343 -1.56 -6.78 2.87
CA MET A 343 -1.53 -6.88 1.41
C MET A 343 -0.67 -8.06 0.97
N HIS A 344 0.58 -8.13 1.45
CA HIS A 344 1.49 -9.21 1.11
C HIS A 344 1.07 -10.53 1.75
N ALA A 345 0.49 -10.50 2.95
CA ALA A 345 -0.02 -11.71 3.60
C ALA A 345 -1.15 -12.37 2.80
N THR A 346 -2.07 -11.59 2.22
CA THR A 346 -3.30 -12.12 1.59
C THR A 346 -3.28 -12.02 0.07
N CYS A 347 -2.95 -10.86 -0.51
CA CYS A 347 -3.15 -10.54 -1.92
C CYS A 347 -1.88 -10.73 -2.77
N ALA A 348 -0.72 -10.19 -2.36
CA ALA A 348 0.50 -10.26 -3.16
C ALA A 348 1.22 -11.60 -2.97
N ASN A 349 0.91 -12.59 -3.82
CA ASN A 349 1.33 -13.99 -3.62
C ASN A 349 0.99 -14.49 -2.21
N GLY A 350 -0.18 -14.10 -1.71
CA GLY A 350 -0.63 -14.37 -0.35
C GLY A 350 -1.68 -15.48 -0.29
N THR A 351 -2.29 -15.62 0.89
CA THR A 351 -3.28 -16.66 1.19
C THR A 351 -4.48 -16.65 0.23
N LEU A 352 -5.02 -15.47 -0.13
CA LEU A 352 -6.16 -15.34 -1.04
C LEU A 352 -5.82 -15.89 -2.44
N THR A 353 -4.66 -15.51 -2.99
CA THR A 353 -4.24 -15.98 -4.32
C THR A 353 -3.94 -17.47 -4.35
N LEU A 354 -3.48 -18.03 -3.23
CA LEU A 354 -3.26 -19.47 -3.10
C LEU A 354 -4.59 -20.21 -2.98
N VAL A 355 -5.48 -19.77 -2.10
CA VAL A 355 -6.82 -20.37 -1.91
C VAL A 355 -7.65 -20.28 -3.19
N LEU A 356 -7.56 -19.18 -3.95
CA LEU A 356 -8.15 -19.07 -5.28
C LEU A 356 -7.61 -20.15 -6.24
N PHE A 357 -6.31 -20.39 -6.24
CA PHE A 357 -5.73 -21.45 -7.06
C PHE A 357 -6.20 -22.83 -6.62
N LEU A 358 -6.20 -23.10 -5.32
CA LEU A 358 -6.56 -24.40 -4.75
C LEU A 358 -8.02 -24.75 -5.04
N VAL A 359 -8.97 -23.82 -4.88
CA VAL A 359 -10.38 -24.10 -5.24
C VAL A 359 -10.54 -24.43 -6.72
N LEU A 360 -9.80 -23.74 -7.61
CA LEU A 360 -9.83 -24.03 -9.05
C LEU A 360 -9.19 -25.39 -9.38
N GLN A 361 -8.11 -25.77 -8.68
CA GLN A 361 -7.48 -27.09 -8.84
C GLN A 361 -8.39 -28.22 -8.33
N THR A 362 -8.98 -28.08 -7.14
CA THR A 362 -9.91 -29.06 -6.58
C THR A 362 -11.11 -29.27 -7.51
N MET A 363 -11.65 -28.20 -8.10
CA MET A 363 -12.71 -28.30 -9.11
C MET A 363 -12.26 -29.02 -10.38
N GLN A 364 -11.07 -28.68 -10.89
CA GLN A 364 -10.50 -29.34 -12.07
C GLN A 364 -10.33 -30.85 -11.84
N GLN A 365 -9.84 -31.26 -10.66
CA GLN A 365 -9.71 -32.66 -10.25
C GLN A 365 -11.06 -33.36 -10.15
N ALA A 366 -12.10 -32.66 -9.67
CA ALA A 366 -13.49 -33.11 -9.67
C ALA A 366 -14.16 -33.05 -11.05
N LYS A 367 -13.40 -32.83 -12.13
CA LYS A 367 -13.87 -32.71 -13.52
C LYS A 367 -14.86 -31.56 -13.74
N VAL A 368 -14.85 -30.56 -12.87
CA VAL A 368 -15.56 -29.29 -13.04
C VAL A 368 -14.63 -28.32 -13.78
N PRO A 369 -14.98 -27.85 -15.00
CA PRO A 369 -14.09 -27.03 -15.82
C PRO A 369 -14.08 -25.56 -15.35
N ALA A 370 -13.71 -25.32 -14.09
CA ALA A 370 -13.82 -24.03 -13.40
C ALA A 370 -13.07 -22.89 -14.12
N TRP A 371 -11.83 -23.15 -14.56
CA TRP A 371 -11.03 -22.21 -15.34
C TRP A 371 -11.75 -21.80 -16.63
N GLN A 372 -12.32 -22.78 -17.34
CA GLN A 372 -13.09 -22.52 -18.55
C GLN A 372 -14.43 -21.85 -18.23
N MET A 373 -15.11 -22.17 -17.13
CA MET A 373 -16.37 -21.51 -16.77
C MET A 373 -16.19 -20.03 -16.44
N LEU A 374 -15.05 -19.67 -15.84
CA LEU A 374 -14.69 -18.28 -15.60
C LEU A 374 -14.22 -17.56 -16.89
N LEU A 375 -13.75 -18.31 -17.90
CA LEU A 375 -13.25 -17.80 -19.19
C LEU A 375 -14.27 -17.80 -20.36
N PHE A 376 -15.07 -18.86 -20.56
CA PHE A 376 -15.72 -19.19 -21.83
C PHE A 376 -17.14 -18.64 -21.99
N ARG A 377 -17.39 -18.15 -23.23
CA ARG A 377 -18.63 -17.81 -23.96
C ARG A 377 -19.76 -16.99 -23.32
N SER A 378 -19.72 -16.72 -22.02
CA SER A 378 -20.44 -15.58 -21.46
C SER A 378 -19.49 -14.55 -20.83
N ASP A 379 -18.19 -14.85 -20.70
CA ASP A 379 -17.22 -14.03 -19.97
C ASP A 379 -17.76 -13.71 -18.57
N TYR A 380 -17.93 -14.71 -17.70
CA TYR A 380 -18.54 -14.44 -16.38
C TYR A 380 -17.80 -13.31 -15.68
N VAL A 381 -16.45 -13.29 -15.75
CA VAL A 381 -15.64 -12.21 -15.19
C VAL A 381 -15.80 -10.91 -15.98
N GLY A 382 -15.70 -10.91 -17.31
CA GLY A 382 -15.82 -9.68 -18.11
C GLY A 382 -17.24 -9.17 -18.33
N GLN A 383 -18.27 -9.89 -17.85
CA GLN A 383 -19.61 -9.33 -17.64
C GLN A 383 -19.62 -8.27 -16.53
N TRP A 384 -18.66 -8.32 -15.60
CA TRP A 384 -18.56 -7.35 -14.50
C TRP A 384 -17.79 -6.12 -14.94
N THR A 385 -18.42 -4.98 -14.72
CA THR A 385 -17.83 -3.65 -14.81
C THR A 385 -17.45 -3.20 -13.42
N LEU A 386 -16.17 -2.87 -13.24
CA LEU A 386 -15.64 -2.27 -12.01
C LEU A 386 -15.81 -0.75 -12.02
N PRO A 387 -15.82 -0.09 -10.85
CA PRO A 387 -15.75 1.37 -10.77
C PRO A 387 -14.56 1.91 -11.57
N ARG A 388 -14.77 2.99 -12.32
CA ARG A 388 -13.81 3.48 -13.31
C ARG A 388 -12.46 3.88 -12.71
N ALA A 389 -12.45 4.40 -11.48
CA ALA A 389 -11.23 4.75 -10.76
C ALA A 389 -10.36 3.52 -10.43
N THR A 390 -10.94 2.32 -10.39
CA THR A 390 -10.28 1.04 -10.10
C THR A 390 -10.44 0.04 -11.25
N SER A 391 -10.81 0.51 -12.44
CA SER A 391 -11.15 -0.35 -13.57
C SER A 391 -9.94 -1.16 -14.05
N MET A 392 -10.17 -2.45 -14.31
CA MET A 392 -9.18 -3.39 -14.84
C MET A 392 -9.80 -4.15 -16.03
N PRO A 393 -9.75 -3.59 -17.25
CA PRO A 393 -10.43 -4.18 -18.41
C PRO A 393 -9.87 -5.57 -18.78
N HIS A 394 -8.64 -5.88 -18.37
CA HIS A 394 -7.95 -7.13 -18.65
C HIS A 394 -8.19 -8.22 -17.60
N LEU A 395 -9.13 -8.05 -16.66
CA LEU A 395 -9.31 -8.98 -15.55
C LEU A 395 -9.71 -10.40 -16.02
N SER A 396 -10.55 -10.50 -17.05
CA SER A 396 -10.93 -11.80 -17.65
C SER A 396 -9.75 -12.48 -18.35
N GLU A 397 -8.74 -11.72 -18.80
CA GLU A 397 -7.54 -12.27 -19.45
C GLU A 397 -6.72 -13.16 -18.50
N LEU A 398 -6.86 -12.99 -17.18
CA LEU A 398 -6.19 -13.81 -16.17
C LEU A 398 -6.56 -15.31 -16.26
N PHE A 399 -7.70 -15.63 -16.86
CA PHE A 399 -8.18 -17.00 -17.04
C PHE A 399 -7.81 -17.59 -18.41
N GLN A 400 -7.20 -16.82 -19.31
CA GLN A 400 -6.77 -17.33 -20.61
C GLN A 400 -5.76 -18.47 -20.45
N LYS A 401 -5.75 -19.39 -21.43
CA LYS A 401 -4.93 -20.61 -21.42
C LYS A 401 -3.48 -20.36 -20.99
N LYS A 402 -2.80 -19.36 -21.56
CA LYS A 402 -1.40 -19.02 -21.21
C LYS A 402 -1.23 -18.58 -19.75
N LYS A 403 -2.18 -17.81 -19.20
CA LYS A 403 -2.15 -17.34 -17.80
C LYS A 403 -2.49 -18.46 -16.82
N MET A 404 -3.45 -19.31 -17.20
CA MET A 404 -3.78 -20.54 -16.48
C MET A 404 -2.58 -21.47 -16.40
N GLU A 405 -1.94 -21.81 -17.53
CA GLU A 405 -0.73 -22.65 -17.58
C GLU A 405 0.38 -22.06 -16.71
N GLY A 406 0.59 -20.74 -16.78
CA GLY A 406 1.56 -20.05 -15.94
C GLY A 406 1.25 -20.10 -14.44
N SER A 407 -0.03 -20.16 -14.06
CA SER A 407 -0.50 -20.29 -12.68
C SER A 407 -0.37 -21.73 -12.16
N ILE A 408 -0.71 -22.72 -13.00
CA ILE A 408 -0.52 -24.15 -12.72
C ILE A 408 0.96 -24.44 -12.51
N ALA A 409 1.83 -23.99 -13.42
CA ALA A 409 3.28 -24.16 -13.29
C ALA A 409 3.84 -23.50 -12.01
N ALA A 410 3.26 -22.37 -11.60
CA ALA A 410 3.67 -21.68 -10.37
C ALA A 410 3.01 -22.22 -9.09
N LYS A 411 2.09 -23.20 -9.20
CA LYS A 411 1.27 -23.74 -8.11
C LYS A 411 0.55 -22.64 -7.29
N LYS A 412 0.18 -21.53 -7.93
CA LYS A 412 -0.52 -20.38 -7.34
C LYS A 412 -1.19 -19.53 -8.42
N PHE A 413 -2.24 -18.78 -8.07
CA PHE A 413 -2.93 -17.93 -9.02
C PHE A 413 -2.10 -16.68 -9.30
N LYS A 414 -1.60 -16.54 -10.53
CA LYS A 414 -0.74 -15.41 -10.91
C LYS A 414 -1.57 -14.17 -11.20
N CYS A 415 -1.56 -13.23 -10.27
CA CYS A 415 -2.09 -11.88 -10.43
C CYS A 415 -1.37 -10.89 -9.52
N THR A 416 -1.56 -9.60 -9.76
CA THR A 416 -1.16 -8.51 -8.87
C THR A 416 -2.09 -8.42 -7.67
N ALA A 417 -1.65 -7.77 -6.58
CA ALA A 417 -2.47 -7.60 -5.38
C ALA A 417 -3.80 -6.86 -5.67
N SER A 418 -3.78 -5.88 -6.58
CA SER A 418 -4.98 -5.12 -6.95
C SER A 418 -5.94 -5.96 -7.80
N GLU A 419 -5.42 -6.79 -8.71
CA GLU A 419 -6.24 -7.75 -9.46
C GLU A 419 -6.89 -8.80 -8.54
N ALA A 420 -6.18 -9.28 -7.52
CA ALA A 420 -6.74 -10.18 -6.52
C ALA A 420 -7.94 -9.56 -5.78
N LEU A 421 -7.80 -8.31 -5.32
CA LEU A 421 -8.89 -7.56 -4.67
C LEU A 421 -10.09 -7.31 -5.60
N ALA A 422 -9.83 -7.06 -6.88
CA ALA A 422 -10.87 -6.87 -7.88
C ALA A 422 -11.63 -8.18 -8.18
N LEU A 423 -10.92 -9.32 -8.17
CA LEU A 423 -11.42 -10.60 -8.66
C LEU A 423 -12.19 -11.40 -7.60
N TYR A 424 -11.75 -11.40 -6.34
CA TYR A 424 -12.33 -12.30 -5.34
C TYR A 424 -13.83 -12.11 -5.07
N PRO A 425 -14.44 -10.91 -5.11
CA PRO A 425 -15.87 -10.77 -4.89
C PRO A 425 -16.68 -11.37 -6.05
N ILE A 426 -16.15 -11.26 -7.27
CA ILE A 426 -16.73 -11.85 -8.49
C ILE A 426 -16.70 -13.37 -8.39
N VAL A 427 -15.55 -13.95 -8.01
CA VAL A 427 -15.39 -15.40 -7.83
C VAL A 427 -16.25 -15.92 -6.68
N ARG A 428 -16.32 -15.19 -5.55
CA ARG A 428 -17.21 -15.51 -4.43
C ARG A 428 -18.66 -15.68 -4.89
N ARG A 429 -19.18 -14.72 -5.65
CA ARG A 429 -20.54 -14.82 -6.19
C ARG A 429 -20.69 -16.01 -7.15
N TRP A 430 -19.70 -16.25 -8.00
CA TRP A 430 -19.72 -17.38 -8.93
C TRP A 430 -19.82 -18.73 -8.19
N LEU A 431 -19.03 -18.91 -7.12
CA LEU A 431 -19.07 -20.11 -6.28
C LEU A 431 -20.46 -20.34 -5.68
N ARG A 432 -21.07 -19.29 -5.10
CA ARG A 432 -22.38 -19.36 -4.46
C ARG A 432 -23.54 -19.59 -5.45
N THR A 433 -23.42 -19.09 -6.68
CA THR A 433 -24.47 -19.19 -7.71
C THR A 433 -24.34 -20.41 -8.61
N GLY A 434 -23.18 -21.05 -8.65
CA GLY A 434 -22.91 -22.19 -9.52
C GLY A 434 -22.52 -23.46 -8.75
N PRO A 435 -21.22 -23.68 -8.47
CA PRO A 435 -20.72 -24.88 -7.82
C PRO A 435 -21.46 -25.28 -6.53
N MET A 436 -21.70 -24.35 -5.61
CA MET A 436 -22.33 -24.66 -4.32
C MET A 436 -23.79 -25.08 -4.45
N GLN A 437 -24.56 -24.46 -5.35
CA GLN A 437 -25.95 -24.86 -5.63
C GLN A 437 -26.05 -26.30 -6.15
N ARG A 438 -24.98 -26.80 -6.77
CA ARG A 438 -24.88 -28.17 -7.28
C ARG A 438 -24.21 -29.13 -6.29
N GLY A 439 -23.88 -28.68 -5.07
CA GLY A 439 -23.16 -29.48 -4.08
C GLY A 439 -21.73 -29.86 -4.51
N GLN A 440 -21.11 -29.11 -5.43
CA GLN A 440 -19.81 -29.44 -6.00
C GLN A 440 -18.68 -28.84 -5.17
N CYS A 441 -17.71 -29.67 -4.78
CA CYS A 441 -16.49 -29.24 -4.08
C CYS A 441 -16.78 -28.35 -2.86
N MET A 442 -17.79 -28.70 -2.05
CA MET A 442 -18.31 -27.85 -0.96
C MET A 442 -17.21 -27.38 0.02
N PRO A 443 -16.33 -28.25 0.56
CA PRO A 443 -15.28 -27.79 1.48
C PRO A 443 -14.32 -26.77 0.85
N ALA A 444 -13.96 -26.97 -0.42
CA ALA A 444 -13.10 -26.04 -1.15
C ALA A 444 -13.79 -24.68 -1.41
N CYS A 445 -15.08 -24.70 -1.72
CA CYS A 445 -15.87 -23.48 -1.88
C CYS A 445 -15.96 -22.72 -0.55
N GLU A 446 -16.28 -23.41 0.54
CA GLU A 446 -16.39 -22.84 1.89
C GLU A 446 -15.06 -22.23 2.36
N ALA A 447 -13.95 -22.94 2.17
CA ALA A 447 -12.62 -22.43 2.49
C ALA A 447 -12.30 -21.12 1.74
N PHE A 448 -12.68 -21.02 0.46
CA PHE A 448 -12.54 -19.76 -0.29
C PHE A 448 -13.42 -18.64 0.28
N LEU A 449 -14.68 -18.94 0.62
CA LEU A 449 -15.59 -17.95 1.19
C LEU A 449 -15.09 -17.41 2.53
N LEU A 450 -14.57 -18.27 3.41
CA LEU A 450 -14.01 -17.89 4.70
C LEU A 450 -12.74 -17.03 4.53
N MET A 451 -11.86 -17.38 3.58
CA MET A 451 -10.71 -16.54 3.26
C MET A 451 -11.11 -15.18 2.67
N ALA A 452 -12.15 -15.14 1.83
CA ALA A 452 -12.70 -13.89 1.30
C ALA A 452 -13.29 -13.01 2.41
N GLU A 453 -13.89 -13.60 3.45
CA GLU A 453 -14.39 -12.88 4.63
C GLU A 453 -13.25 -12.23 5.43
N VAL A 454 -12.11 -12.92 5.62
CA VAL A 454 -10.92 -12.32 6.23
C VAL A 454 -10.47 -11.09 5.44
N VAL A 455 -10.43 -11.18 4.10
CA VAL A 455 -10.03 -10.07 3.23
C VAL A 455 -11.02 -8.92 3.27
N ASP A 456 -12.33 -9.18 3.32
CA ASP A 456 -13.35 -8.14 3.50
C ASP A 456 -13.12 -7.36 4.80
N MET A 457 -12.88 -8.06 5.90
CA MET A 457 -12.61 -7.42 7.19
C MET A 457 -11.34 -6.57 7.12
N LEU A 458 -10.24 -7.10 6.57
CA LEU A 458 -8.97 -6.38 6.45
C LEU A 458 -9.08 -5.14 5.54
N HIS A 459 -9.79 -5.25 4.41
CA HIS A 459 -9.98 -4.14 3.48
C HIS A 459 -10.96 -3.09 4.02
N GLY A 460 -12.08 -3.54 4.61
CA GLY A 460 -13.13 -2.70 5.18
C GLY A 460 -12.67 -1.91 6.41
N ALA A 461 -11.82 -2.52 7.25
CA ALA A 461 -11.19 -1.91 8.43
C ALA A 461 -10.47 -0.59 8.14
N GLN A 462 -9.96 -0.45 6.92
CA GLN A 462 -9.13 0.69 6.53
C GLN A 462 -9.94 1.89 6.04
N ARG A 463 -11.24 1.74 5.80
CA ARG A 463 -12.02 2.74 5.04
C ARG A 463 -13.41 3.04 5.60
N THR A 464 -14.13 2.04 6.10
CA THR A 464 -15.59 2.16 6.23
C THR A 464 -16.18 1.52 7.47
N GLN A 465 -15.53 0.51 8.08
CA GLN A 465 -16.10 -0.24 9.20
C GLN A 465 -15.05 -0.48 10.28
N PRO A 466 -15.30 -0.07 11.53
CA PRO A 466 -14.47 -0.50 12.64
C PRO A 466 -14.68 -2.00 12.85
N ILE A 467 -13.60 -2.77 12.79
CA ILE A 467 -13.58 -4.20 13.13
C ILE A 467 -12.92 -4.37 14.49
N SER A 468 -13.43 -5.30 15.31
CA SER A 468 -12.80 -5.66 16.58
C SER A 468 -11.77 -6.78 16.40
N ARG A 469 -10.82 -6.87 17.34
CA ARG A 469 -9.89 -8.00 17.44
C ARG A 469 -10.61 -9.35 17.43
N VAL A 470 -11.71 -9.48 18.16
CA VAL A 470 -12.46 -10.74 18.33
C VAL A 470 -13.08 -11.19 17.00
N GLN A 471 -13.71 -10.27 16.27
CA GLN A 471 -14.31 -10.57 14.96
C GLN A 471 -13.25 -11.02 13.96
N LEU A 472 -12.14 -10.30 13.85
CA LEU A 472 -11.07 -10.66 12.91
C LEU A 472 -10.41 -11.98 13.30
N LEU A 473 -10.17 -12.22 14.58
CA LEU A 473 -9.59 -13.48 15.05
C LEU A 473 -10.49 -14.66 14.71
N HIS A 474 -11.80 -14.55 14.98
CA HIS A 474 -12.76 -15.59 14.66
C HIS A 474 -12.74 -15.91 13.16
N ALA A 475 -12.81 -14.90 12.29
CA ALA A 475 -12.77 -15.09 10.84
C ALA A 475 -11.48 -15.76 10.37
N VAL A 476 -10.32 -15.36 10.93
CA VAL A 476 -9.02 -15.98 10.61
C VAL A 476 -9.01 -17.45 11.00
N GLU A 477 -9.36 -17.78 12.24
CA GLU A 477 -9.34 -19.17 12.72
C GLU A 477 -10.29 -20.06 11.92
N GLN A 478 -11.49 -19.55 11.57
CA GLN A 478 -12.42 -20.27 10.70
C GLN A 478 -11.82 -20.49 9.30
N ALA A 479 -11.18 -19.48 8.70
CA ALA A 479 -10.55 -19.63 7.40
C ALA A 479 -9.41 -20.66 7.40
N LEU A 480 -8.60 -20.71 8.47
CA LEU A 480 -7.54 -21.72 8.61
C LEU A 480 -8.11 -23.13 8.77
N VAL A 481 -9.13 -23.30 9.62
CA VAL A 481 -9.84 -24.58 9.78
C VAL A 481 -10.50 -25.02 8.48
N GLY A 482 -11.14 -24.10 7.75
CA GLY A 482 -11.75 -24.38 6.45
C GLY A 482 -10.74 -24.88 5.42
N CYS A 483 -9.52 -24.35 5.41
CA CYS A 483 -8.46 -24.84 4.53
C CYS A 483 -8.06 -26.30 4.85
N VAL A 484 -7.97 -26.66 6.13
CA VAL A 484 -7.71 -28.06 6.54
C VAL A 484 -8.88 -28.97 6.18
N GLN A 485 -10.12 -28.52 6.37
CA GLN A 485 -11.32 -29.28 5.96
C GLN A 485 -11.40 -29.50 4.43
N ALA A 486 -10.79 -28.61 3.65
CA ALA A 486 -10.65 -28.76 2.21
C ALA A 486 -9.48 -29.67 1.78
N GLY A 487 -8.70 -30.22 2.73
CA GLY A 487 -7.54 -31.07 2.47
C GLY A 487 -6.30 -30.29 1.99
N TRP A 488 -6.16 -29.03 2.41
CA TRP A 488 -5.09 -28.13 1.96
C TRP A 488 -4.00 -27.89 3.00
N GLU A 489 -3.93 -28.69 4.06
CA GLU A 489 -2.93 -28.59 5.13
C GLU A 489 -1.50 -28.52 4.59
N HIS A 490 -1.19 -29.32 3.57
CA HIS A 490 0.12 -29.36 2.92
C HIS A 490 0.41 -28.13 2.05
N ASN A 491 -0.60 -27.31 1.74
CA ASN A 491 -0.46 -26.07 0.99
C ASN A 491 -0.42 -24.83 1.90
N MET A 492 -0.62 -24.97 3.21
CA MET A 492 -0.66 -23.84 4.14
C MET A 492 0.75 -23.30 4.43
N ILE A 493 1.17 -22.32 3.62
CA ILE A 493 2.45 -21.62 3.74
C ILE A 493 2.51 -20.68 4.97
N LYS A 494 3.70 -20.15 5.26
CA LYS A 494 3.96 -19.21 6.39
C LYS A 494 3.02 -18.02 6.47
N LYS A 495 2.48 -17.54 5.33
CA LYS A 495 1.55 -16.42 5.30
C LYS A 495 0.20 -16.74 5.96
N PHE A 496 -0.21 -18.01 6.01
CA PHE A 496 -1.38 -18.43 6.80
C PHE A 496 -1.15 -18.18 8.30
N HIS A 497 0.05 -18.50 8.80
CA HIS A 497 0.44 -18.20 10.17
C HIS A 497 0.43 -16.69 10.47
N TRP A 498 0.83 -15.85 9.51
CA TRP A 498 0.82 -14.39 9.71
C TRP A 498 -0.59 -13.83 9.95
N LEU A 499 -1.63 -14.48 9.44
CA LEU A 499 -3.01 -14.05 9.67
C LEU A 499 -3.39 -14.10 11.16
N LEU A 500 -2.85 -15.05 11.93
CA LEU A 500 -3.11 -15.15 13.38
C LEU A 500 -2.57 -13.95 14.18
N HIS A 501 -1.63 -13.18 13.61
CA HIS A 501 -1.07 -11.98 14.24
C HIS A 501 -1.81 -10.70 13.88
N MET A 502 -2.64 -10.71 12.82
CA MET A 502 -3.38 -9.52 12.37
C MET A 502 -4.36 -8.99 13.43
N PRO A 503 -5.13 -9.83 14.15
CA PRO A 503 -6.01 -9.35 15.23
C PRO A 503 -5.26 -8.62 16.36
N ASP A 504 -4.12 -9.16 16.80
CA ASP A 504 -3.32 -8.54 17.86
C ASP A 504 -2.66 -7.24 17.38
N THR A 505 -2.27 -7.19 16.10
CA THR A 505 -1.74 -5.98 15.46
C THR A 505 -2.79 -4.88 15.39
N LEU A 506 -4.03 -5.23 15.03
CA LEU A 506 -5.17 -4.32 15.00
C LEU A 506 -5.47 -3.73 16.38
N GLU A 507 -5.50 -4.56 17.42
CA GLU A 507 -5.72 -4.08 18.80
C GLU A 507 -4.60 -3.14 19.25
N ARG A 508 -3.35 -3.46 18.90
CA ARG A 508 -2.19 -2.69 19.31
C ARG A 508 -2.12 -1.30 18.67
N PHE A 509 -2.44 -1.20 17.38
CA PHE A 509 -2.28 0.03 16.60
C PHE A 509 -3.61 0.75 16.28
N GLY A 510 -4.74 0.11 16.54
CA GLY A 510 -6.08 0.60 16.18
C GLY A 510 -6.39 0.53 14.68
N GLN A 511 -5.43 0.10 13.84
CA GLN A 511 -5.55 -0.01 12.39
C GLN A 511 -4.50 -0.98 11.82
N LEU A 512 -4.70 -1.41 10.57
CA LEU A 512 -3.80 -2.27 9.80
C LEU A 512 -3.41 -1.59 8.49
N PRO A 513 -2.49 -0.62 8.51
CA PRO A 513 -2.03 0.02 7.28
C PRO A 513 -1.38 -1.02 6.38
N ALA A 514 -1.47 -0.81 5.06
CA ALA A 514 -0.94 -1.74 4.08
C ALA A 514 -0.08 -1.09 3.02
N CYS A 515 0.78 -1.90 2.42
CA CYS A 515 1.87 -1.43 1.56
C CYS A 515 1.43 -0.90 0.18
N TRP A 516 0.15 -0.99 -0.21
CA TRP A 516 -0.35 -0.44 -1.49
C TRP A 516 0.05 1.03 -1.71
N THR A 517 -0.08 1.87 -0.68
CA THR A 517 0.26 3.29 -0.78
C THR A 517 1.74 3.48 -1.02
N LEU A 518 2.55 2.65 -0.37
CA LEU A 518 3.99 2.74 -0.39
C LEU A 518 4.52 2.27 -1.75
N GLU A 519 3.99 1.16 -2.29
CA GLU A 519 4.24 0.71 -3.67
C GLU A 519 3.86 1.78 -4.71
N ARG A 520 2.74 2.50 -4.54
CA ARG A 520 2.41 3.62 -5.42
C ARG A 520 3.42 4.76 -5.31
N LYS A 521 3.82 5.12 -4.08
CA LYS A 521 4.84 6.15 -3.83
C LYS A 521 6.19 5.81 -4.48
N HIS A 522 6.50 4.53 -4.68
CA HIS A 522 7.72 4.11 -5.41
C HIS A 522 7.76 4.65 -6.85
N ARG A 523 6.60 4.90 -7.49
CA ARG A 523 6.53 5.47 -8.84
C ARG A 523 7.13 6.88 -8.88
N MET A 524 6.93 7.68 -7.83
CA MET A 524 7.50 9.02 -7.71
C MET A 524 9.03 8.96 -7.68
N VAL A 525 9.60 8.12 -6.81
CA VAL A 525 11.06 7.97 -6.73
C VAL A 525 11.62 7.37 -8.03
N SER A 526 10.93 6.37 -8.60
CA SER A 526 11.32 5.72 -9.85
C SER A 526 11.34 6.68 -11.04
N ARG A 527 10.46 7.67 -11.08
CA ARG A 527 10.42 8.73 -12.11
C ARG A 527 11.73 9.52 -12.14
N TYR A 528 12.23 9.93 -10.98
CA TYR A 528 13.50 10.66 -10.86
C TYR A 528 14.70 9.73 -11.05
N ALA A 529 14.71 8.56 -10.41
CA ALA A 529 15.76 7.57 -10.54
C ALA A 529 16.02 7.12 -11.99
N SER A 530 14.96 7.01 -12.80
CA SER A 530 15.07 6.62 -14.21
C SER A 530 15.71 7.70 -15.08
N THR A 531 15.57 8.98 -14.71
CA THR A 531 16.05 10.13 -15.48
C THR A 531 17.44 10.59 -15.06
N VAL A 532 17.83 10.41 -13.79
CA VAL A 532 19.19 10.70 -13.32
C VAL A 532 20.18 9.71 -13.95
N ARG A 533 21.04 10.20 -14.83
CA ARG A 533 22.07 9.40 -15.52
C ARG A 533 23.45 9.47 -14.86
N ASN A 534 23.72 10.50 -14.06
CA ASN A 534 24.98 10.63 -13.36
C ASN A 534 25.00 9.73 -12.12
N THR A 535 25.75 8.64 -12.19
CA THR A 535 25.84 7.65 -11.10
C THR A 535 26.81 8.05 -9.98
N GLN A 536 27.63 9.09 -10.16
CA GLN A 536 28.59 9.55 -9.15
C GLN A 536 27.94 10.33 -8.00
N LYS A 537 26.88 11.09 -8.30
CA LYS A 537 26.09 11.87 -7.33
C LYS A 537 24.63 11.42 -7.32
N TYR A 538 24.41 10.14 -7.55
CA TYR A 538 23.08 9.58 -7.83
C TYR A 538 22.13 9.77 -6.65
N GLU A 539 22.53 9.32 -5.48
CA GLU A 539 21.74 9.39 -4.25
C GLU A 539 21.44 10.83 -3.86
N GLN A 540 22.45 11.72 -3.97
CA GLN A 540 22.26 13.14 -3.71
C GLN A 540 21.23 13.76 -4.65
N SER A 541 21.40 13.57 -5.97
CA SER A 541 20.50 14.15 -6.97
C SER A 541 19.07 13.62 -6.80
N LEU A 542 18.95 12.32 -6.49
CA LEU A 542 17.66 11.68 -6.29
C LEU A 542 16.96 12.18 -5.03
N LEU A 543 17.67 12.26 -3.90
CA LEU A 543 17.12 12.78 -2.65
C LEU A 543 16.70 14.25 -2.79
N GLU A 544 17.53 15.09 -3.40
CA GLU A 544 17.22 16.50 -3.64
C GLU A 544 15.89 16.64 -4.42
N GLU A 545 15.75 15.94 -5.56
CA GLU A 545 14.53 15.98 -6.37
C GLU A 545 13.29 15.42 -5.65
N THR A 546 13.44 14.29 -4.94
CA THR A 546 12.29 13.65 -4.26
C THR A 546 11.82 14.47 -3.07
N LEU A 547 12.74 15.08 -2.31
CA LEU A 547 12.40 15.90 -1.15
C LEU A 547 11.75 17.21 -1.57
N ALA A 548 12.29 17.88 -2.59
CA ALA A 548 11.70 19.10 -3.12
C ALA A 548 10.31 18.82 -3.74
N HIS A 549 10.14 17.69 -4.42
CA HIS A 549 8.84 17.25 -4.92
C HIS A 549 7.83 17.04 -3.80
N ASP A 550 8.20 16.27 -2.76
CA ASP A 550 7.31 16.00 -1.63
C ASP A 550 6.92 17.30 -0.91
N LEU A 551 7.87 18.20 -0.63
CA LEU A 551 7.58 19.50 -0.02
C LEU A 551 6.63 20.34 -0.88
N ALA A 552 6.85 20.41 -2.20
CA ALA A 552 5.95 21.13 -3.11
C ALA A 552 4.52 20.56 -3.11
N VAL A 553 4.39 19.23 -3.15
CA VAL A 553 3.08 18.55 -3.09
C VAL A 553 2.38 18.82 -1.76
N LEU A 554 3.11 18.76 -0.64
CA LEU A 554 2.56 18.99 0.70
C LEU A 554 2.09 20.42 0.93
N ARG A 555 2.62 21.39 0.19
CA ARG A 555 2.23 22.80 0.24
C ARG A 555 0.90 23.06 -0.47
N ALA A 556 0.52 22.22 -1.45
CA ALA A 556 -0.73 22.37 -2.17
C ALA A 556 -1.94 22.33 -1.21
N PRO A 557 -2.98 23.15 -1.40
CA PRO A 557 -4.16 23.14 -0.53
C PRO A 557 -5.05 21.91 -0.77
N GLY A 558 -5.78 21.48 0.27
CA GLY A 558 -6.85 20.47 0.14
C GLY A 558 -6.40 19.02 -0.11
N LEU A 559 -5.10 18.71 0.00
CA LEU A 559 -4.56 17.37 -0.31
C LEU A 559 -5.18 16.29 0.60
N PHE A 560 -5.22 16.56 1.90
CA PHE A 560 -5.76 15.66 2.93
C PHE A 560 -7.21 15.98 3.31
N ALA A 561 -7.94 16.74 2.49
CA ALA A 561 -9.36 16.98 2.69
C ALA A 561 -10.12 15.64 2.86
N GLN A 562 -10.80 15.47 4.00
CA GLN A 562 -11.64 14.30 4.29
C GLN A 562 -13.08 14.48 3.83
N HIS A 563 -13.47 15.69 3.41
CA HIS A 563 -14.82 15.94 2.96
C HIS A 563 -15.05 15.36 1.56
N CYS A 564 -16.28 14.90 1.34
CA CYS A 564 -16.75 14.53 0.02
C CYS A 564 -16.75 15.80 -0.85
N ASP A 565 -16.11 15.73 -2.01
CA ASP A 565 -15.98 16.91 -2.86
C ASP A 565 -15.77 16.60 -4.34
N LEU A 566 -16.00 17.61 -5.16
CA LEU A 566 -15.69 17.55 -6.59
C LEU A 566 -14.17 17.62 -6.80
N LEU A 567 -13.66 16.90 -7.81
CA LEU A 567 -12.25 16.92 -8.18
C LEU A 567 -12.09 17.60 -9.54
N GLU A 568 -11.12 18.46 -9.76
CA GLU A 568 -10.90 19.08 -11.10
C GLU A 568 -12.16 19.81 -11.63
N GLU A 569 -12.75 20.68 -10.80
CA GLU A 569 -13.94 21.46 -11.15
C GLU A 569 -13.72 22.35 -12.38
N HIS A 570 -14.74 22.44 -13.23
CA HIS A 570 -14.79 23.30 -14.41
C HIS A 570 -16.23 23.73 -14.71
N ASP A 571 -16.40 24.73 -15.56
CA ASP A 571 -17.71 25.26 -15.91
C ASP A 571 -18.63 24.18 -16.51
N CYS A 572 -19.90 24.21 -16.10
CA CYS A 572 -20.92 23.32 -16.65
C CYS A 572 -21.11 23.55 -18.16
N SER A 573 -21.27 22.46 -18.91
CA SER A 573 -21.71 22.55 -20.31
C SER A 573 -23.12 23.12 -20.42
N LYS A 574 -23.43 23.83 -21.53
CA LYS A 574 -24.78 24.37 -21.79
C LYS A 574 -25.89 23.31 -21.65
N LYS A 575 -25.65 22.10 -22.16
CA LYS A 575 -26.60 20.98 -22.09
C LYS A 575 -26.89 20.55 -20.65
N LEU A 576 -25.87 20.55 -19.78
CA LEU A 576 -26.05 20.21 -18.37
C LEU A 576 -26.82 21.32 -17.64
N LEU A 577 -26.51 22.59 -17.91
CA LEU A 577 -27.22 23.73 -17.35
C LEU A 577 -28.70 23.72 -17.74
N GLU A 578 -29.01 23.48 -19.02
CA GLU A 578 -30.39 23.35 -19.51
C GLU A 578 -31.15 22.22 -18.80
N HIS A 579 -30.49 21.07 -18.58
CA HIS A 579 -31.10 19.95 -17.88
C HIS A 579 -31.35 20.27 -16.39
N LEU A 580 -30.37 20.84 -15.69
CA LEU A 580 -30.54 21.23 -14.28
C LEU A 580 -31.60 22.33 -14.11
N ALA A 581 -31.67 23.28 -15.02
CA ALA A 581 -32.69 24.33 -15.02
C ALA A 581 -34.09 23.76 -15.28
N ALA A 582 -34.23 22.73 -16.13
CA ALA A 582 -35.50 22.05 -16.35
C ALA A 582 -36.01 21.32 -15.09
N GLU A 583 -35.12 20.89 -14.21
CA GLU A 583 -35.43 20.34 -12.89
C GLU A 583 -35.70 21.42 -11.81
N GLY A 584 -35.76 22.71 -12.21
CA GLY A 584 -36.07 23.84 -11.32
C GLY A 584 -34.91 24.32 -10.44
N LEU A 585 -33.67 23.95 -10.76
CA LEU A 585 -32.50 24.26 -9.94
C LEU A 585 -31.85 25.58 -10.35
N ALA A 586 -31.45 26.39 -9.35
CA ALA A 586 -30.67 27.60 -9.59
C ALA A 586 -29.25 27.23 -10.05
N CYS A 587 -28.91 27.62 -11.27
CA CYS A 587 -27.68 27.21 -11.96
C CYS A 587 -26.62 28.31 -12.07
N GLU A 588 -26.82 29.46 -11.41
CA GLU A 588 -25.89 30.58 -11.45
C GLU A 588 -24.56 30.19 -10.76
N GLY A 589 -23.44 30.34 -11.48
CA GLY A 589 -22.12 29.93 -11.00
C GLY A 589 -21.93 28.42 -10.84
N ALA A 590 -22.77 27.59 -11.46
CA ALA A 590 -22.68 26.14 -11.36
C ALA A 590 -21.41 25.58 -12.01
N THR A 591 -20.61 24.84 -11.23
CA THR A 591 -19.47 24.08 -11.72
C THR A 591 -19.82 22.59 -11.81
N CYS A 592 -19.06 21.84 -12.61
CA CYS A 592 -19.19 20.40 -12.71
C CYS A 592 -17.83 19.70 -12.66
N SER A 593 -17.89 18.39 -12.48
CA SER A 593 -16.72 17.54 -12.61
C SER A 593 -17.08 16.18 -13.22
N GLY A 594 -16.08 15.56 -13.87
CA GLY A 594 -16.15 14.16 -14.27
C GLY A 594 -15.89 13.17 -13.13
N ARG A 595 -15.44 13.65 -11.96
CA ARG A 595 -14.98 12.83 -10.83
C ARG A 595 -15.29 13.50 -9.49
N ALA A 596 -15.65 12.70 -8.51
CA ALA A 596 -15.88 13.17 -7.15
C ALA A 596 -15.26 12.22 -6.13
N ARG A 597 -14.75 12.79 -5.04
CA ARG A 597 -14.31 12.06 -3.85
C ARG A 597 -15.52 11.82 -2.97
N LEU A 598 -15.80 10.56 -2.65
CA LEU A 598 -16.85 10.16 -1.73
C LEU A 598 -16.36 10.27 -0.27
N ALA A 599 -17.28 10.29 0.68
CA ALA A 599 -16.95 10.29 2.10
C ALA A 599 -16.12 9.05 2.53
N SER A 600 -16.28 7.93 1.82
CA SER A 600 -15.47 6.71 1.99
C SER A 600 -14.02 6.84 1.46
N GLY A 601 -13.66 7.98 0.86
CA GLY A 601 -12.39 8.20 0.18
C GLY A 601 -12.28 7.57 -1.22
N GLN A 602 -13.30 6.82 -1.66
CA GLN A 602 -13.39 6.32 -3.03
C GLN A 602 -13.56 7.48 -4.02
N VAL A 603 -13.06 7.30 -5.24
CA VAL A 603 -13.32 8.24 -6.34
C VAL A 603 -14.39 7.66 -7.24
N ALA A 604 -15.54 8.33 -7.30
CA ALA A 604 -16.59 8.04 -8.25
C ALA A 604 -16.35 8.82 -9.54
N CYS A 605 -16.59 8.18 -10.69
CA CYS A 605 -16.49 8.79 -12.00
C CYS A 605 -17.85 8.77 -12.72
N LEU A 606 -17.98 9.57 -13.77
CA LEU A 606 -19.14 9.46 -14.66
C LEU A 606 -19.30 8.03 -15.16
N ARG A 607 -20.56 7.58 -15.19
CA ARG A 607 -21.05 6.25 -15.57
C ARG A 607 -20.81 5.14 -14.55
N ASP A 608 -20.17 5.40 -13.42
CA ASP A 608 -20.13 4.44 -12.33
C ASP A 608 -21.54 4.19 -11.80
N VAL A 609 -21.81 2.96 -11.32
CA VAL A 609 -23.01 2.68 -10.53
C VAL A 609 -22.65 2.89 -9.06
N VAL A 610 -23.44 3.69 -8.36
CA VAL A 610 -23.22 4.04 -6.95
C VAL A 610 -24.38 3.61 -6.08
N LEU A 611 -24.10 3.39 -4.80
CA LEU A 611 -25.06 3.14 -3.75
C LEU A 611 -25.09 4.35 -2.82
N SER A 612 -26.28 4.82 -2.48
CA SER A 612 -26.49 5.86 -1.47
C SER A 612 -26.60 5.28 -0.06
N THR A 613 -26.47 6.15 0.93
CA THR A 613 -26.66 5.84 2.36
C THR A 613 -28.10 5.44 2.69
N THR A 614 -29.08 5.89 1.91
CA THR A 614 -30.49 5.51 2.04
C THR A 614 -30.83 4.18 1.36
N GLY A 615 -29.86 3.57 0.67
CA GLY A 615 -30.02 2.29 -0.03
C GLY A 615 -30.47 2.41 -1.49
N ALA A 616 -30.76 3.62 -1.99
CA ALA A 616 -31.00 3.85 -3.41
C ALA A 616 -29.71 3.64 -4.23
N ALA A 617 -29.84 3.07 -5.43
CA ALA A 617 -28.73 2.88 -6.36
C ALA A 617 -29.01 3.56 -7.70
N GLY A 618 -27.97 3.96 -8.41
CA GLY A 618 -28.12 4.59 -9.72
C GLY A 618 -26.81 4.76 -10.47
N GLN A 619 -26.90 5.07 -11.76
CA GLN A 619 -25.74 5.39 -12.58
C GLN A 619 -25.45 6.89 -12.56
N VAL A 620 -24.18 7.26 -12.37
CA VAL A 620 -23.74 8.66 -12.36
C VAL A 620 -23.79 9.26 -13.77
N HIS A 621 -24.57 10.33 -13.94
CA HIS A 621 -24.61 11.15 -15.17
C HIS A 621 -23.76 12.41 -15.08
N ALA A 622 -23.74 13.07 -13.92
CA ALA A 622 -22.95 14.26 -13.68
C ALA A 622 -22.62 14.44 -12.19
N PHE A 623 -21.53 15.17 -11.90
CA PHE A 623 -21.31 15.80 -10.60
C PHE A 623 -21.34 17.31 -10.77
N CYS A 624 -22.03 18.03 -9.90
CA CYS A 624 -22.17 19.48 -10.01
C CYS A 624 -22.17 20.15 -8.64
N ARG A 625 -21.73 21.41 -8.60
CA ARG A 625 -21.85 22.28 -7.43
C ARG A 625 -22.93 23.31 -7.70
N LEU A 626 -23.92 23.36 -6.83
CA LEU A 626 -25.06 24.27 -6.91
C LEU A 626 -25.20 24.95 -5.55
N GLY A 627 -25.21 26.29 -5.52
CA GLY A 627 -25.31 27.05 -4.27
C GLY A 627 -24.22 26.70 -3.22
N GLY A 628 -23.02 26.35 -3.68
CA GLY A 628 -21.89 25.94 -2.83
C GLY A 628 -21.87 24.46 -2.40
N GLN A 629 -22.97 23.72 -2.59
CA GLN A 629 -23.08 22.30 -2.23
C GLN A 629 -22.78 21.38 -3.43
N ALA A 630 -22.10 20.26 -3.17
CA ALA A 630 -21.78 19.27 -4.19
C ALA A 630 -22.87 18.19 -4.30
N PHE A 631 -23.30 17.91 -5.52
CA PHE A 631 -24.35 16.94 -5.85
C PHE A 631 -23.86 15.93 -6.89
N CYS A 632 -24.52 14.77 -6.88
CA CYS A 632 -24.42 13.73 -7.89
C CYS A 632 -25.78 13.57 -8.57
N LEU A 633 -25.81 13.75 -9.89
CA LEU A 633 -26.98 13.46 -10.71
C LEU A 633 -26.94 11.98 -11.10
N LEU A 634 -27.93 11.23 -10.63
CA LEU A 634 -28.08 9.80 -10.85
C LEU A 634 -29.22 9.51 -11.82
N GLU A 635 -29.04 8.51 -12.68
CA GLU A 635 -30.17 7.77 -13.24
C GLU A 635 -30.57 6.71 -12.21
N LEU A 636 -31.74 6.90 -11.61
CA LEU A 636 -32.22 6.09 -10.50
C LEU A 636 -32.55 4.67 -10.97
N TYR A 637 -32.21 3.70 -10.14
CA TYR A 637 -32.58 2.31 -10.34
C TYR A 637 -33.64 1.86 -9.32
N GLU A 638 -34.54 0.98 -9.77
CA GLU A 638 -35.54 0.33 -8.93
C GLU A 638 -35.02 -1.01 -8.43
N LEU A 639 -35.08 -1.25 -7.11
CA LEU A 639 -34.70 -2.54 -6.52
C LEU A 639 -35.73 -3.60 -6.90
N LYS A 640 -35.31 -4.65 -7.59
CA LYS A 640 -36.16 -5.81 -7.91
C LYS A 640 -35.99 -6.94 -6.91
N GLU A 641 -34.76 -7.18 -6.47
CA GLU A 641 -34.46 -8.30 -5.58
C GLU A 641 -33.18 -8.01 -4.78
N HIS A 642 -33.23 -8.19 -3.47
CA HIS A 642 -32.05 -8.18 -2.62
C HIS A 642 -31.64 -9.62 -2.29
N GLN A 643 -30.44 -10.01 -2.71
CA GLN A 643 -29.91 -11.36 -2.53
C GLN A 643 -28.85 -11.37 -1.43
N ALA A 644 -29.29 -11.32 -0.16
CA ALA A 644 -28.40 -11.20 1.01
C ALA A 644 -27.32 -12.29 1.03
N GLN A 645 -27.67 -13.54 0.75
CA GLN A 645 -26.72 -14.66 0.71
C GLN A 645 -25.66 -14.52 -0.41
N LEU A 646 -25.97 -13.80 -1.47
CA LEU A 646 -25.07 -13.57 -2.61
C LEU A 646 -24.37 -12.22 -2.55
N GLU A 647 -24.64 -11.42 -1.51
CA GLU A 647 -24.12 -10.07 -1.30
C GLU A 647 -24.28 -9.21 -2.56
N SER A 648 -25.49 -9.23 -3.12
CA SER A 648 -25.82 -8.55 -4.36
C SER A 648 -27.27 -8.11 -4.40
N ALA A 649 -27.58 -7.21 -5.32
CA ALA A 649 -28.97 -6.87 -5.64
C ALA A 649 -29.20 -6.77 -7.15
N HIS A 650 -30.44 -7.05 -7.56
CA HIS A 650 -30.96 -6.86 -8.91
C HIS A 650 -31.73 -5.57 -8.99
N TRP A 651 -31.40 -4.78 -10.00
CA TRP A 651 -31.92 -3.45 -10.22
C TRP A 651 -32.38 -3.29 -11.66
N THR A 652 -33.35 -2.41 -11.92
CA THR A 652 -33.71 -1.97 -13.28
C THR A 652 -33.62 -0.46 -13.40
N PRO A 653 -33.00 0.10 -14.45
CA PRO A 653 -32.99 1.55 -14.66
C PRO A 653 -34.40 2.10 -14.86
N LEU A 654 -34.73 3.17 -14.13
CA LEU A 654 -36.03 3.85 -14.24
C LEU A 654 -36.06 4.92 -15.33
N GLY A 655 -34.89 5.36 -15.83
CA GLY A 655 -34.77 6.50 -16.74
C GLY A 655 -35.12 7.85 -16.11
N GLN A 656 -35.28 7.89 -14.77
CA GLN A 656 -35.56 9.10 -14.00
C GLN A 656 -34.26 9.65 -13.42
N GLY A 657 -34.07 10.96 -13.54
CA GLY A 657 -32.97 11.68 -12.89
C GLY A 657 -33.26 11.91 -11.41
N LEU A 658 -32.27 11.71 -10.56
CA LEU A 658 -32.31 12.09 -9.15
C LEU A 658 -31.05 12.90 -8.82
N LEU A 659 -31.21 14.13 -8.37
CA LEU A 659 -30.11 14.90 -7.82
C LEU A 659 -29.96 14.56 -6.33
N GLN A 660 -28.82 13.96 -5.97
CA GLN A 660 -28.54 13.54 -4.61
C GLN A 660 -27.31 14.29 -4.05
N PRO A 661 -27.33 14.75 -2.79
CA PRO A 661 -26.14 15.32 -2.17
C PRO A 661 -24.98 14.33 -2.24
N LEU A 662 -23.78 14.82 -2.61
CA LEU A 662 -22.61 13.95 -2.76
C LEU A 662 -22.25 13.25 -1.43
N SER A 663 -22.52 13.89 -0.30
CA SER A 663 -22.36 13.34 1.06
C SER A 663 -23.21 12.11 1.33
N GLU A 664 -24.32 11.92 0.60
CA GLU A 664 -25.19 10.75 0.75
C GLU A 664 -24.76 9.57 -0.13
N ILE A 665 -23.79 9.74 -1.02
CA ILE A 665 -23.26 8.64 -1.83
C ILE A 665 -22.27 7.83 -0.99
N ARG A 666 -22.63 6.56 -0.72
CA ARG A 666 -21.85 5.65 0.14
C ARG A 666 -20.61 5.11 -0.59
N CYS A 667 -20.80 4.50 -1.76
CA CYS A 667 -19.72 3.82 -2.49
C CYS A 667 -20.06 3.56 -3.97
N CYS A 668 -19.03 3.30 -4.76
CA CYS A 668 -19.17 2.74 -6.11
C CYS A 668 -19.34 1.21 -6.05
N LEU A 669 -20.15 0.65 -6.95
CA LEU A 669 -20.45 -0.78 -7.03
C LEU A 669 -19.80 -1.43 -8.25
N THR A 670 -19.35 -2.67 -8.09
CA THR A 670 -19.04 -3.58 -9.21
C THR A 670 -20.35 -4.19 -9.70
N TYR A 671 -20.64 -4.10 -10.99
CA TYR A 671 -21.94 -4.51 -11.53
C TYR A 671 -21.83 -5.24 -12.87
N ALA A 672 -22.80 -6.09 -13.17
CA ALA A 672 -23.00 -6.69 -14.47
C ALA A 672 -24.36 -6.26 -15.02
N ARG A 673 -24.44 -5.98 -16.33
CA ARG A 673 -25.70 -5.64 -17.00
C ARG A 673 -26.08 -6.74 -17.98
N ARG A 674 -27.27 -7.30 -17.81
CA ARG A 674 -27.84 -8.31 -18.73
C ARG A 674 -29.29 -7.97 -19.01
N ASN A 675 -29.60 -7.71 -20.28
CA ASN A 675 -30.90 -7.17 -20.71
C ASN A 675 -31.21 -5.86 -19.93
N ALA A 676 -32.40 -5.76 -19.34
CA ALA A 676 -32.81 -4.62 -18.52
C ALA A 676 -32.36 -4.71 -17.04
N ILE A 677 -31.72 -5.80 -16.62
CA ILE A 677 -31.34 -6.03 -15.22
C ILE A 677 -29.87 -5.66 -15.01
N VAL A 678 -29.62 -4.87 -13.97
CA VAL A 678 -28.31 -4.55 -13.42
C VAL A 678 -28.13 -5.35 -12.13
N THR A 679 -27.21 -6.29 -12.14
CA THR A 679 -26.78 -7.02 -10.94
C THR A 679 -25.58 -6.32 -10.35
N ALA A 680 -25.68 -5.79 -9.13
CA ALA A 680 -24.56 -5.13 -8.45
C ALA A 680 -24.12 -5.91 -7.21
N LEU A 681 -22.81 -6.04 -7.01
CA LEU A 681 -22.24 -6.56 -5.77
C LEU A 681 -22.37 -5.48 -4.69
N LEU A 682 -22.93 -5.85 -3.54
CA LEU A 682 -23.12 -4.94 -2.42
C LEU A 682 -21.93 -5.05 -1.46
N PRO A 683 -21.49 -3.93 -0.85
CA PRO A 683 -20.57 -4.01 0.29
C PRO A 683 -21.27 -4.78 1.43
N ARG A 684 -20.52 -5.63 2.15
CA ARG A 684 -21.05 -6.25 3.37
C ARG A 684 -21.43 -5.15 4.37
N SER A 685 -22.63 -5.27 4.94
CA SER A 685 -23.23 -4.33 5.91
C SER A 685 -22.44 -4.24 7.18
#